data_AF-A0AAD7DZ42-F1
#
_entry.id   AF-A0AAD7DZ42-F1
#
_cell.length_a   1.000
_cell.length_b   1.000
_cell.length_c   1.000
_cell.angle_alpha   90.00
_cell.angle_beta   90.00
_cell.angle_gamma   90.00
#
_symmetry.space_group_name_H-M   'P 1'
#
loop_
_entity.id
_entity.type
_entity.pdbx_description
1 polymer ?
#
loop_
_entity_poly.entity_id
_entity_poly.type
_entity_poly.pdbx_seq_one_letter_code
_entity_poly.pdbx_strand_id
1 'polypeptide(L)'
;MKASLRCLQSVQRLAMRPNSTSFIGLGRMGSEMAYNLFSKQFAQKPEARFVVCDAVPESALSFCRNFSAAFPGANIEIVATPEEAALASETIVSMLPSSAQVQTVYGGGIIPTLRGLPPGLAKQTVCIDSTTLDVTVSRQVALEVIETGASMVDAPVSGGVTGAKAGTLSFLVGGTETSFQAVHPILSMMGQRIVHCGPAGSGLGAKICNNLILGVQQIVVAEAMILGQKLGLDPAVLSSVIGSSTGNCWSVSVNNPVPSALPDKSPPCERDYEGGFASVLMEKDMGLATDIARQTGTEIPLGDAARRLYATMIAEQPDLGRKDFSSVYRTPAVGLLAWSSGLSNPMSPPNVLVFGGLNTCSRALVGLLVPLDGEPLVSHVRVVDKFSVEPPTTYIGAEFPKLLKKPELEYRQANLTVAATIASMFDPPEGQSPYDYVFDFTGEVQFERTEMIQIDRTCQVARMIGLEAAKRKVKSYVRVQQPFYETSTKGSHDEKEDIKPNGVAGTWWHETLRMLAAIEDLNLVILRIGFVYGPYINWGYIASAITVASVYGHMKKPMKWSPGKNPTHTIHAADIAGGLWACAQWMAPLGRKEADTLAGEQIIFHNDKSKASEVEGMPAPDKKLIAPLFNLVDDSNSTLLSVGQTVTSFFGTSFEFFNLIENTVLKLKSDAVEEINEHHVGGWIEMITTSSPPIPNTPLSAYMDTYALEKHVLAFSNQKFLEVTGYKLKKPQLNHETVKEVIDKWKEEGSWPMLDA
;
A
#
# COMPACT_ATOMS: atom_id res chain seq x y z
N MET A 1 -23.73 35.47 49.72
CA MET A 1 -23.15 34.65 48.63
C MET A 1 -22.01 33.83 49.19
N LYS A 2 -22.19 32.51 49.41
CA LYS A 2 -21.08 31.64 49.80
C LYS A 2 -20.27 31.37 48.54
N ALA A 3 -19.06 31.92 48.44
CA ALA A 3 -18.11 31.49 47.43
C ALA A 3 -17.94 29.97 47.57
N SER A 4 -18.09 29.23 46.46
CA SER A 4 -17.89 27.78 46.47
C SER A 4 -16.48 27.45 46.94
N LEU A 5 -16.28 26.31 47.62
CA LEU A 5 -14.97 25.87 48.12
C LEU A 5 -13.90 25.92 47.01
N ARG A 6 -14.30 25.61 45.77
CA ARG A 6 -13.46 25.72 44.56
C ARG A 6 -13.00 27.16 44.28
N CYS A 7 -13.88 28.16 44.40
CA CYS A 7 -13.52 29.56 44.16
C CYS A 7 -12.50 30.09 45.18
N LEU A 8 -12.63 29.69 46.45
CA LEU A 8 -11.65 30.03 47.50
C LEU A 8 -10.29 29.35 47.26
N GLN A 9 -10.29 28.07 46.86
CA GLN A 9 -9.06 27.34 46.49
C GLN A 9 -8.37 27.95 45.26
N SER A 10 -9.13 28.40 44.25
CA SER A 10 -8.58 29.09 43.08
C SER A 10 -7.89 30.40 43.45
N VAL A 11 -8.53 31.25 44.25
CA VAL A 11 -7.95 32.54 44.69
C VAL A 11 -6.68 32.32 45.52
N GLN A 12 -6.68 31.32 46.41
CA GLN A 12 -5.51 30.98 47.22
C GLN A 12 -4.35 30.44 46.37
N ARG A 13 -4.62 29.61 45.35
CA ARG A 13 -3.59 29.12 44.41
C ARG A 13 -2.99 30.24 43.57
N LEU A 14 -3.79 31.21 43.13
CA LEU A 14 -3.31 32.37 42.35
C LEU A 14 -2.36 33.26 43.15
N ALA A 15 -2.61 33.46 44.44
CA ALA A 15 -1.74 34.25 45.31
C ALA A 15 -0.35 33.61 45.54
N MET A 16 -0.24 32.29 45.35
CA MET A 16 0.98 31.49 45.59
C MET A 16 1.67 31.05 44.28
N ARG A 17 1.31 31.65 43.14
CA ARG A 17 1.81 31.31 41.81
C ARG A 17 3.25 31.79 41.52
N PRO A 18 3.73 32.93 42.03
CA PRO A 18 5.13 33.33 41.81
C PRO A 18 6.13 32.29 42.34
N ASN A 19 7.28 32.13 41.68
CA ASN A 19 8.35 31.18 42.04
C ASN A 19 7.89 29.71 42.10
N SER A 20 7.12 29.26 41.11
CA SER A 20 6.58 27.90 41.13
C SER A 20 6.63 27.19 39.78
N THR A 21 6.89 25.88 39.81
CA THR A 21 7.04 25.06 38.61
C THR A 21 6.15 23.84 38.68
N SER A 22 5.39 23.62 37.62
CA SER A 22 4.66 22.38 37.37
C SER A 22 5.44 21.51 36.41
N PHE A 23 5.56 20.22 36.73
CA PHE A 23 6.10 19.20 35.83
C PHE A 23 5.00 18.20 35.48
N ILE A 24 4.64 18.13 34.20
CA ILE A 24 3.55 17.30 33.68
C ILE A 24 4.13 16.15 32.84
N GLY A 25 3.90 14.92 33.30
CA GLY A 25 4.44 13.70 32.68
C GLY A 25 5.72 13.23 33.37
N LEU A 26 5.59 12.17 34.17
CA LEU A 26 6.61 11.56 35.02
C LEU A 26 6.97 10.15 34.55
N GLY A 27 7.04 9.96 33.23
CA GLY A 27 7.55 8.73 32.62
C GLY A 27 9.06 8.56 32.85
N ARG A 28 9.67 7.66 32.06
CA ARG A 28 11.11 7.32 32.17
C ARG A 28 12.04 8.53 32.04
N MET A 29 11.71 9.48 31.18
CA MET A 29 12.48 10.73 31.03
C MET A 29 12.03 11.80 32.04
N GLY A 30 10.71 12.03 32.12
CA GLY A 30 10.14 13.12 32.91
C GLY A 30 10.45 13.03 34.41
N SER A 31 10.46 11.83 34.99
CA SER A 31 10.81 11.63 36.40
C SER A 31 12.25 12.06 36.72
N GLU A 32 13.24 11.64 35.93
CA GLU A 32 14.65 12.01 36.11
C GLU A 32 14.89 13.50 35.85
N MET A 33 14.19 14.08 34.86
CA MET A 33 14.22 15.50 34.57
C MET A 33 13.64 16.33 35.73
N ALA A 34 12.47 15.97 36.23
CA ALA A 34 11.83 16.61 37.38
C ALA A 34 12.70 16.51 38.64
N TYR A 35 13.34 15.36 38.86
CA TYR A 35 14.29 15.17 39.97
C TYR A 35 15.47 16.14 39.88
N ASN A 36 16.10 16.27 38.71
CA ASN A 36 17.22 17.18 38.50
C ASN A 36 16.81 18.65 38.66
N LEU A 37 15.67 19.03 38.11
CA LEU A 37 15.14 20.38 38.26
C LEU A 37 14.87 20.71 39.73
N PHE A 38 14.20 19.83 40.47
CA PHE A 38 13.96 20.04 41.89
C PHE A 38 15.27 20.11 42.68
N SER A 39 16.12 19.09 42.58
CA SER A 39 17.31 18.95 43.43
C SER A 39 18.28 20.11 43.30
N LYS A 40 18.42 20.68 42.09
CA LYS A 40 19.34 21.79 41.82
C LYS A 40 18.75 23.17 42.05
N GLN A 41 17.43 23.33 41.94
CA GLN A 41 16.79 24.65 42.02
C GLN A 41 15.85 24.84 43.23
N PHE A 42 15.07 23.82 43.59
CA PHE A 42 13.99 23.92 44.57
C PHE A 42 14.36 23.35 45.95
N ALA A 43 15.25 22.36 46.01
CA ALA A 43 15.67 21.76 47.29
C ALA A 43 16.29 22.78 48.27
N GLN A 44 16.84 23.88 47.75
CA GLN A 44 17.48 24.93 48.53
C GLN A 44 16.58 26.18 48.72
N LYS A 45 15.34 26.14 48.21
CA LYS A 45 14.38 27.26 48.20
C LYS A 45 13.05 26.84 48.79
N PRO A 46 12.92 26.80 50.13
CA PRO A 46 11.68 26.35 50.81
C PRO A 46 10.45 27.19 50.46
N GLU A 47 10.63 28.43 49.99
CA GLU A 47 9.58 29.32 49.51
C GLU A 47 9.09 29.01 48.09
N ALA A 48 9.86 28.26 47.31
CA ALA A 48 9.52 27.90 45.93
C ALA A 48 8.64 26.64 45.90
N ARG A 49 7.63 26.63 45.03
CA ARG A 49 6.66 25.51 44.94
C ARG A 49 6.95 24.63 43.74
N PHE A 50 7.00 23.33 43.97
CA PHE A 50 7.13 22.35 42.91
C PHE A 50 5.88 21.47 42.86
N VAL A 51 5.23 21.45 41.70
CA VAL A 51 3.96 20.77 41.47
C VAL A 51 4.20 19.67 40.46
N VAL A 52 3.62 18.50 40.68
CA VAL A 52 3.71 17.38 39.74
C VAL A 52 2.34 16.89 39.33
N CYS A 53 2.22 16.52 38.06
CA CYS A 53 1.00 15.99 37.46
C CYS A 53 1.36 14.84 36.51
N ASP A 54 0.62 13.74 36.59
CA ASP A 54 0.71 12.64 35.63
C ASP A 54 -0.68 12.04 35.41
N ALA A 55 -0.97 11.60 34.19
CA ALA A 55 -2.23 10.94 33.86
C ALA A 55 -2.36 9.57 34.57
N VAL A 56 -1.25 8.98 34.99
CA VAL A 56 -1.16 7.80 35.85
C VAL A 56 -0.86 8.27 37.29
N PRO A 57 -1.85 8.31 38.19
CA PRO A 57 -1.68 8.87 39.54
C PRO A 57 -0.54 8.21 40.33
N GLU A 58 -0.33 6.91 40.13
CA GLU A 58 0.74 6.16 40.81
C GLU A 58 2.14 6.66 40.43
N SER A 59 2.35 7.19 39.22
CA SER A 59 3.62 7.77 38.81
C SER A 59 3.97 9.01 39.66
N ALA A 60 3.00 9.89 39.90
CA ALA A 60 3.17 11.07 40.73
C ALA A 60 3.36 10.72 42.21
N LEU A 61 2.56 9.77 42.72
CA LEU A 61 2.71 9.28 44.10
C LEU A 61 4.08 8.62 44.33
N SER A 62 4.52 7.76 43.41
CA SER A 62 5.83 7.10 43.47
C SER A 62 6.97 8.12 43.40
N PHE A 63 6.88 9.09 42.49
CA PHE A 63 7.83 10.19 42.41
C PHE A 63 7.95 10.92 43.75
N CYS A 64 6.83 11.38 44.33
CA CYS A 64 6.83 12.07 45.61
C CYS A 64 7.38 11.22 46.77
N ARG A 65 7.01 9.93 46.87
CA ARG A 65 7.55 9.04 47.91
C ARG A 65 9.06 8.90 47.82
N ASN A 66 9.58 8.63 46.62
CA ASN A 66 11.02 8.52 46.38
C ASN A 66 11.73 9.84 46.68
N PHE A 67 11.09 10.95 46.33
CA PHE A 67 11.63 12.28 46.54
C PHE A 67 11.69 12.67 48.02
N SER A 68 10.61 12.46 48.78
CA SER A 68 10.56 12.74 50.22
C SER A 68 11.57 11.92 51.01
N ALA A 69 11.91 10.72 50.55
CA ALA A 69 12.98 9.92 51.14
C ALA A 69 14.37 10.53 50.87
N ALA A 70 14.61 11.06 49.67
CA ALA A 70 15.88 11.68 49.30
C ALA A 70 16.05 13.12 49.87
N PHE A 71 14.94 13.84 50.05
CA PHE A 71 14.91 15.23 50.53
C PHE A 71 13.82 15.41 51.60
N PRO A 72 14.08 15.02 52.86
CA PRO A 72 13.14 15.19 53.96
C PRO A 72 12.73 16.66 54.13
N GLY A 73 11.42 16.93 54.17
CA GLY A 73 10.87 18.29 54.30
C GLY A 73 10.67 19.04 52.98
N ALA A 74 10.99 18.43 51.83
CA ALA A 74 10.66 18.98 50.51
C ALA A 74 9.14 19.19 50.34
N ASN A 75 8.75 20.38 49.89
CA ASN A 75 7.35 20.72 49.62
C ASN A 75 7.00 20.46 48.14
N ILE A 76 6.50 19.24 47.85
CA ILE A 76 6.00 18.86 46.53
C ILE A 76 4.49 18.67 46.60
N GLU A 77 3.77 19.40 45.74
CA GLU A 77 2.33 19.26 45.60
C GLU A 77 1.99 18.34 44.43
N ILE A 78 1.12 17.37 44.66
CA ILE A 78 0.54 16.55 43.58
C ILE A 78 -0.80 17.17 43.20
N VAL A 79 -1.00 17.41 41.92
CA VAL A 79 -2.29 17.84 41.35
C VAL A 79 -2.82 16.77 40.40
N ALA A 80 -4.13 16.73 40.23
CA ALA A 80 -4.79 15.66 39.47
C ALA A 80 -4.92 15.96 37.97
N THR A 81 -4.85 17.23 37.57
CA THR A 81 -5.15 17.63 36.20
C THR A 81 -4.22 18.73 35.66
N PRO A 82 -4.06 18.85 34.33
CA PRO A 82 -3.29 19.93 33.72
C PRO A 82 -3.80 21.33 34.05
N GLU A 83 -5.11 21.51 34.26
CA GLU A 83 -5.73 22.76 34.70
C GLU A 83 -5.23 23.15 36.09
N GLU A 84 -5.19 22.19 37.02
CA GLU A 84 -4.71 22.43 38.37
C GLU A 84 -3.22 22.79 38.38
N ALA A 85 -2.41 22.09 37.57
CA ALA A 85 -1.00 22.42 37.35
C ALA A 85 -0.83 23.83 36.77
N ALA A 86 -1.57 24.12 35.71
CA ALA A 86 -1.57 25.42 35.06
C ALA A 86 -2.13 26.55 35.93
N LEU A 87 -2.96 26.29 36.95
CA LEU A 87 -3.40 27.26 37.95
C LEU A 87 -2.38 27.48 39.06
N ALA A 88 -1.59 26.46 39.39
CA ALA A 88 -0.64 26.50 40.48
C ALA A 88 0.71 27.14 40.11
N SER A 89 1.11 27.10 38.82
CA SER A 89 2.49 27.39 38.44
C SER A 89 2.73 28.47 37.38
N GLU A 90 3.77 29.29 37.57
CA GLU A 90 4.27 30.23 36.55
C GLU A 90 5.14 29.55 35.48
N THR A 91 5.87 28.48 35.83
CA THR A 91 6.61 27.66 34.85
C THR A 91 5.90 26.33 34.70
N ILE A 92 5.64 25.91 33.47
CA ILE A 92 5.00 24.63 33.17
C ILE A 92 5.91 23.85 32.24
N VAL A 93 6.50 22.75 32.73
CA VAL A 93 7.29 21.82 31.93
C VAL A 93 6.43 20.61 31.61
N SER A 94 6.39 20.20 30.34
CA SER A 94 5.72 18.97 29.93
C SER A 94 6.68 18.00 29.24
N MET A 95 6.53 16.71 29.53
CA MET A 95 7.32 15.63 28.93
C MET A 95 6.40 14.43 28.66
N LEU A 96 5.74 14.45 27.50
CA LEU A 96 4.64 13.56 27.14
C LEU A 96 5.06 12.53 26.06
N PRO A 97 4.24 11.51 25.77
CA PRO A 97 4.60 10.48 24.79
C PRO A 97 4.52 10.92 23.32
N SER A 98 3.51 11.73 22.94
CA SER A 98 3.19 12.04 21.55
C SER A 98 2.35 13.31 21.35
N SER A 99 2.14 13.70 20.09
CA SER A 99 1.28 14.81 19.66
C SER A 99 -0.13 14.76 20.27
N ALA A 100 -0.77 13.59 20.34
CA ALA A 100 -2.13 13.46 20.85
C ALA A 100 -2.24 13.83 22.34
N GLN A 101 -1.24 13.44 23.14
CA GLN A 101 -1.20 13.81 24.55
C GLN A 101 -0.89 15.30 24.72
N VAL A 102 -0.01 15.88 23.90
CA VAL A 102 0.27 17.33 23.92
C VAL A 102 -1.00 18.12 23.60
N GLN A 103 -1.73 17.76 22.53
CA GLN A 103 -3.01 18.39 22.18
C GLN A 103 -4.03 18.28 23.32
N THR A 104 -4.13 17.11 23.96
CA THR A 104 -5.06 16.89 25.08
C THR A 104 -4.70 17.76 26.28
N VAL A 105 -3.43 17.75 26.70
CA VAL A 105 -2.95 18.46 27.89
C VAL A 105 -3.01 19.97 27.69
N TYR A 106 -2.55 20.47 26.54
CA TYR A 106 -2.55 21.90 26.26
C TYR A 106 -3.95 22.41 25.90
N GLY A 107 -4.60 21.80 24.90
CA GLY A 107 -5.91 22.25 24.41
C GLY A 107 -7.05 22.00 25.40
N GLY A 108 -7.00 20.89 26.14
CA GLY A 108 -8.02 20.52 27.12
C GLY A 108 -7.89 21.24 28.46
N GLY A 109 -6.65 21.51 28.92
CA GLY A 109 -6.43 22.00 30.27
C GLY A 109 -5.61 23.28 30.39
N ILE A 110 -4.39 23.31 29.85
CA ILE A 110 -3.47 24.45 30.06
C ILE A 110 -4.01 25.72 29.39
N ILE A 111 -4.28 25.70 28.08
CA ILE A 111 -4.69 26.90 27.32
C ILE A 111 -6.01 27.49 27.86
N PRO A 112 -7.09 26.72 28.09
CA PRO A 112 -8.30 27.26 28.71
C PRO A 112 -8.05 27.91 30.07
N THR A 113 -7.18 27.31 30.88
CA THR A 113 -6.80 27.85 32.19
C THR A 113 -6.07 29.18 32.04
N LEU A 114 -5.07 29.27 31.15
CA LEU A 114 -4.32 30.50 30.90
C LEU A 114 -5.21 31.64 30.40
N ARG A 115 -6.20 31.35 29.53
CA ARG A 115 -7.20 32.34 29.09
C ARG A 115 -8.04 32.90 30.25
N GLY A 116 -8.26 32.11 31.30
CA GLY A 116 -8.98 32.51 32.50
C GLY A 116 -8.13 33.27 33.54
N LEU A 117 -6.81 33.33 33.37
CA LEU A 117 -5.94 34.03 34.31
C LEU A 117 -5.99 35.55 34.14
N PRO A 118 -5.75 36.32 35.21
CA PRO A 118 -5.46 37.75 35.09
C PRO A 118 -4.32 37.98 34.09
N PRO A 119 -4.41 38.96 33.17
CA PRO A 119 -3.42 39.15 32.10
C PRO A 119 -1.97 39.29 32.58
N GLY A 120 -1.74 39.85 33.79
CA GLY A 120 -0.40 39.93 34.39
C GLY A 120 0.19 38.56 34.73
N LEU A 121 -0.63 37.63 35.24
CA LEU A 121 -0.19 36.27 35.59
C LEU A 121 -0.01 35.40 34.34
N ALA A 122 -0.85 35.58 33.32
CA ALA A 122 -0.67 34.91 32.03
C ALA A 122 0.67 35.30 31.39
N LYS A 123 1.00 36.61 31.36
CA LYS A 123 2.29 37.12 30.85
C LYS A 123 3.52 36.63 31.58
N GLN A 124 3.39 36.33 32.87
CA GLN A 124 4.46 35.73 33.68
C GLN A 124 4.60 34.22 33.46
N THR A 125 3.66 33.58 32.76
CA THR A 125 3.67 32.15 32.56
C THR A 125 4.55 31.74 31.37
N VAL A 126 5.42 30.75 31.59
CA VAL A 126 6.25 30.13 30.55
C VAL A 126 5.98 28.64 30.46
N CYS A 127 5.72 28.17 29.25
CA CYS A 127 5.50 26.76 28.92
C CYS A 127 6.73 26.18 28.21
N ILE A 128 7.21 25.04 28.67
CA ILE A 128 8.34 24.30 28.08
C ILE A 128 7.84 22.91 27.72
N ASP A 129 7.63 22.63 26.44
CA ASP A 129 7.29 21.28 25.97
C ASP A 129 8.54 20.54 25.53
N SER A 130 8.95 19.52 26.28
CA SER A 130 10.12 18.70 25.98
C SER A 130 9.77 17.42 25.21
N THR A 131 8.51 17.27 24.80
CA THR A 131 8.00 16.12 24.04
C THR A 131 8.61 16.10 22.63
N THR A 132 8.85 14.91 22.08
CA THR A 132 9.14 14.76 20.64
C THR A 132 7.82 14.45 19.91
N LEU A 133 7.27 15.47 19.25
CA LEU A 133 5.97 15.47 18.56
C LEU A 133 6.06 16.05 17.13
N ASP A 134 4.94 16.07 16.42
CA ASP A 134 4.79 16.70 15.12
C ASP A 134 5.03 18.23 15.17
N VAL A 135 5.81 18.73 14.21
CA VAL A 135 6.22 20.15 14.14
C VAL A 135 5.02 21.08 13.93
N THR A 136 4.04 20.66 13.13
CA THR A 136 2.84 21.44 12.84
C THR A 136 1.95 21.54 14.08
N VAL A 137 1.76 20.43 14.80
CA VAL A 137 1.05 20.41 16.09
C VAL A 137 1.74 21.32 17.12
N SER A 138 3.07 21.22 17.26
CA SER A 138 3.83 22.06 18.20
C SER A 138 3.69 23.56 17.89
N ARG A 139 3.80 23.94 16.62
CA ARG A 139 3.61 25.34 16.18
C ARG A 139 2.20 25.84 16.49
N GLN A 140 1.19 25.02 16.22
CA GLN A 140 -0.20 25.38 16.50
C GLN A 140 -0.42 25.60 18.01
N VAL A 141 0.05 24.69 18.86
CA VAL A 141 -0.05 24.82 20.32
C VAL A 141 0.72 26.05 20.82
N ALA A 142 1.92 26.31 20.30
CA ALA A 142 2.70 27.48 20.68
C ALA A 142 1.97 28.79 20.33
N LEU A 143 1.34 28.88 19.16
CA LEU A 143 0.52 30.03 18.77
C LEU A 143 -0.65 30.23 19.74
N GLU A 144 -1.40 29.18 20.06
CA GLU A 144 -2.53 29.26 20.97
C GLU A 144 -2.12 29.65 22.40
N VAL A 145 -0.96 29.20 22.88
CA VAL A 145 -0.40 29.64 24.17
C VAL A 145 -0.04 31.12 24.12
N ILE A 146 0.61 31.59 23.04
CA ILE A 146 0.99 33.00 22.86
C ILE A 146 -0.26 33.91 22.86
N GLU A 147 -1.36 33.47 22.26
CA GLU A 147 -2.64 34.21 22.27
C GLU A 147 -3.22 34.43 23.67
N THR A 148 -2.86 33.59 24.65
CA THR A 148 -3.25 33.81 26.06
C THR A 148 -2.42 34.89 26.76
N GLY A 149 -1.32 35.33 26.12
CA GLY A 149 -0.33 36.24 26.67
C GLY A 149 0.87 35.54 27.32
N ALA A 150 0.82 34.22 27.51
CA ALA A 150 1.94 33.41 28.00
C ALA A 150 3.01 33.21 26.91
N SER A 151 4.17 32.68 27.31
CA SER A 151 5.24 32.30 26.38
C SER A 151 5.41 30.78 26.31
N MET A 152 5.88 30.27 25.17
CA MET A 152 6.13 28.85 24.97
C MET A 152 7.41 28.60 24.18
N VAL A 153 8.10 27.52 24.53
CA VAL A 153 9.17 26.92 23.74
C VAL A 153 8.91 25.43 23.52
N ASP A 154 9.27 24.92 22.35
CA ASP A 154 9.53 23.49 22.15
C ASP A 154 10.98 23.21 22.50
N ALA A 155 11.25 22.21 23.33
CA ALA A 155 12.58 21.88 23.83
C ALA A 155 12.82 20.35 23.88
N PRO A 156 12.64 19.61 22.76
CA PRO A 156 12.94 18.18 22.72
C PRO A 156 14.38 17.86 23.13
N VAL A 157 14.57 16.67 23.71
CA VAL A 157 15.81 16.26 24.35
C VAL A 157 16.53 15.12 23.64
N SER A 158 17.87 15.12 23.68
CA SER A 158 18.74 13.99 23.32
C SER A 158 19.60 13.57 24.53
N GLY A 159 19.90 12.26 24.66
CA GLY A 159 20.72 11.71 25.75
C GLY A 159 20.10 10.54 26.51
N GLY A 160 18.82 10.23 26.28
CA GLY A 160 18.11 9.09 26.89
C GLY A 160 18.01 9.19 28.42
N VAL A 161 17.57 8.10 29.06
CA VAL A 161 17.35 8.05 30.51
C VAL A 161 18.66 8.24 31.29
N THR A 162 19.77 7.72 30.79
CA THR A 162 21.10 7.90 31.40
C THR A 162 21.50 9.38 31.43
N GLY A 163 21.33 10.09 30.33
CA GLY A 163 21.57 11.54 30.27
C GLY A 163 20.59 12.34 31.12
N ALA A 164 19.31 11.92 31.17
CA ALA A 164 18.29 12.54 32.00
C ALA A 164 18.62 12.43 33.49
N LYS A 165 19.02 11.24 33.96
CA LYS A 165 19.43 10.99 35.34
C LYS A 165 20.69 11.79 35.71
N ALA A 166 21.67 11.82 34.82
CA ALA A 166 22.92 12.58 35.01
C ALA A 166 22.73 14.11 34.89
N GLY A 167 21.59 14.60 34.40
CA GLY A 167 21.38 16.02 34.13
C GLY A 167 22.27 16.55 33.00
N THR A 168 22.58 15.72 32.01
CA THR A 168 23.50 16.01 30.88
C THR A 168 22.80 15.99 29.52
N LEU A 169 21.46 16.07 29.50
CA LEU A 169 20.68 16.13 28.27
C LEU A 169 21.12 17.29 27.36
N SER A 170 20.95 17.10 26.06
CA SER A 170 20.99 18.17 25.08
C SER A 170 19.57 18.61 24.77
N PHE A 171 19.24 19.88 25.03
CA PHE A 171 17.96 20.50 24.67
C PHE A 171 18.10 21.24 23.34
N LEU A 172 17.17 20.97 22.43
CA LEU A 172 17.07 21.65 21.13
C LEU A 172 15.84 22.56 21.18
N VAL A 173 16.05 23.87 21.30
CA VAL A 173 14.99 24.80 21.71
C VAL A 173 14.50 25.62 20.52
N GLY A 174 13.22 25.48 20.19
CA GLY A 174 12.50 26.38 19.28
C GLY A 174 11.67 27.40 20.06
N GLY A 175 11.69 28.65 19.62
CA GLY A 175 10.97 29.76 20.24
C GLY A 175 11.62 31.11 19.95
N THR A 176 11.06 32.19 20.48
CA THR A 176 11.70 33.51 20.37
C THR A 176 13.00 33.55 21.17
N GLU A 177 13.94 34.41 20.76
CA GLU A 177 15.19 34.62 21.51
C GLU A 177 14.91 34.99 22.98
N THR A 178 13.93 35.87 23.22
CA THR A 178 13.51 36.25 24.57
C THR A 178 13.02 35.05 25.38
N SER A 179 12.18 34.20 24.79
CA SER A 179 11.70 32.98 25.45
C SER A 179 12.85 32.00 25.71
N PHE A 180 13.77 31.83 24.77
CA PHE A 180 14.97 31.01 24.93
C PHE A 180 15.83 31.47 26.12
N GLN A 181 16.12 32.77 26.21
CA GLN A 181 16.88 33.34 27.33
C GLN A 181 16.19 33.13 28.68
N ALA A 182 14.86 33.22 28.71
CA ALA A 182 14.08 33.00 29.93
C ALA A 182 14.11 31.54 30.39
N VAL A 183 14.05 30.57 29.48
CA VAL A 183 14.03 29.14 29.81
C VAL A 183 15.43 28.53 29.99
N HIS A 184 16.47 29.15 29.43
CA HIS A 184 17.83 28.60 29.46
C HIS A 184 18.32 28.23 30.88
N PRO A 185 18.14 29.07 31.93
CA PRO A 185 18.53 28.72 33.30
C PRO A 185 17.79 27.49 33.84
N ILE A 186 16.53 27.31 33.44
CA ILE A 186 15.67 26.18 33.87
C ILE A 186 16.15 24.90 33.19
N LEU A 187 16.34 24.94 31.86
CA LEU A 187 16.81 23.79 31.09
C LEU A 187 18.22 23.33 31.50
N SER A 188 19.08 24.27 31.90
CA SER A 188 20.44 23.99 32.38
C SER A 188 20.49 23.18 33.68
N MET A 189 19.37 23.08 34.42
CA MET A 189 19.29 22.18 35.58
C MET A 189 19.16 20.71 35.15
N MET A 190 18.58 20.46 33.98
CA MET A 190 18.29 19.12 33.45
C MET A 190 19.23 18.69 32.33
N GLY A 191 20.00 19.62 31.77
CA GLY A 191 20.87 19.37 30.61
C GLY A 191 22.16 20.16 30.63
N GLN A 192 23.12 19.71 29.84
CA GLN A 192 24.44 20.32 29.72
C GLN A 192 24.60 21.16 28.44
N ARG A 193 23.87 20.80 27.38
CA ARG A 193 23.95 21.49 26.08
C ARG A 193 22.58 22.04 25.71
N ILE A 194 22.42 23.36 25.73
CA ILE A 194 21.16 24.03 25.43
C ILE A 194 21.36 24.83 24.15
N VAL A 195 20.67 24.46 23.06
CA VAL A 195 20.87 25.05 21.73
C VAL A 195 19.59 25.75 21.29
N HIS A 196 19.67 27.03 20.93
CA HIS A 196 18.57 27.72 20.25
C HIS A 196 18.57 27.35 18.77
N CYS A 197 17.51 26.69 18.32
CA CYS A 197 17.37 26.16 16.97
C CYS A 197 16.60 27.12 16.03
N GLY A 198 16.04 28.21 16.55
CA GLY A 198 15.26 29.18 15.80
C GLY A 198 13.82 29.31 16.33
N PRO A 199 12.84 29.69 15.49
CA PRO A 199 11.46 29.92 15.93
C PRO A 199 10.76 28.63 16.40
N ALA A 200 9.51 28.75 16.85
CA ALA A 200 8.71 27.62 17.32
C ALA A 200 8.67 26.47 16.29
N GLY A 201 8.87 25.24 16.80
CA GLY A 201 8.98 24.00 16.04
C GLY A 201 10.38 23.70 15.50
N SER A 202 11.34 24.64 15.56
CA SER A 202 12.70 24.39 15.05
C SER A 202 13.50 23.41 15.91
N GLY A 203 13.24 23.34 17.22
CA GLY A 203 13.87 22.35 18.10
C GLY A 203 13.47 20.93 17.69
N LEU A 204 12.19 20.73 17.41
CA LEU A 204 11.64 19.48 16.86
C LEU A 204 12.17 19.16 15.47
N GLY A 205 12.21 20.13 14.56
CA GLY A 205 12.78 19.95 13.23
C GLY A 205 14.23 19.44 13.30
N ALA A 206 15.07 20.06 14.14
CA ALA A 206 16.45 19.63 14.35
C ALA A 206 16.53 18.22 14.94
N LYS A 207 15.69 17.90 15.93
CA LYS A 207 15.63 16.58 16.56
C LYS A 207 15.26 15.49 15.55
N ILE A 208 14.21 15.71 14.76
CA ILE A 208 13.68 14.74 13.79
C ILE A 208 14.69 14.49 12.68
N CYS A 209 15.33 15.54 12.14
CA CYS A 209 16.41 15.38 11.17
C CYS A 209 17.59 14.58 11.73
N ASN A 210 18.00 14.82 12.98
CA ASN A 210 19.04 14.04 13.64
C ASN A 210 18.65 12.56 13.76
N ASN A 211 17.42 12.28 14.17
CA ASN A 211 16.96 10.90 14.36
C ASN A 211 16.70 10.18 13.04
N LEU A 212 16.32 10.89 11.97
CA LEU A 212 16.31 10.36 10.60
C LEU A 212 17.70 9.85 10.20
N ILE A 213 18.74 10.68 10.39
CA ILE A 213 20.13 10.28 10.11
C ILE A 213 20.52 9.06 10.94
N LEU A 214 20.23 9.10 12.25
CA LEU A 214 20.58 8.02 13.18
C LEU A 214 19.89 6.69 12.82
N GLY A 215 18.59 6.71 12.55
CA GLY A 215 17.81 5.53 12.22
C GLY A 215 18.29 4.84 10.95
N VAL A 216 18.60 5.62 9.90
CA VAL A 216 19.17 5.12 8.64
C VAL A 216 20.59 4.58 8.85
N GLN A 217 21.46 5.33 9.53
CA GLN A 217 22.84 4.91 9.77
C GLN A 217 22.91 3.59 10.53
N GLN A 218 22.08 3.38 11.54
CA GLN A 218 22.09 2.13 12.32
C GLN A 218 21.77 0.90 11.48
N ILE A 219 20.82 1.04 10.54
CA ILE A 219 20.47 -0.03 9.59
C ILE A 219 21.65 -0.32 8.67
N VAL A 220 22.23 0.71 8.03
CA VAL A 220 23.37 0.55 7.12
C VAL A 220 24.58 -0.07 7.83
N VAL A 221 24.83 0.32 9.08
CA VAL A 221 25.89 -0.28 9.91
C VAL A 221 25.59 -1.75 10.20
N ALA A 222 24.35 -2.09 10.56
CA ALA A 222 23.95 -3.48 10.76
C ALA A 222 24.19 -4.33 9.49
N GLU A 223 23.78 -3.83 8.32
CA GLU A 223 24.00 -4.50 7.03
C GLU A 223 25.49 -4.70 6.73
N ALA A 224 26.30 -3.64 6.87
CA ALA A 224 27.73 -3.69 6.61
C ALA A 224 28.43 -4.70 7.54
N MET A 225 28.05 -4.74 8.81
CA MET A 225 28.60 -5.69 9.77
C MET A 225 28.19 -7.13 9.46
N ILE A 226 26.92 -7.38 9.10
CA ILE A 226 26.44 -8.71 8.66
C ILE A 226 27.21 -9.16 7.41
N LEU A 227 27.37 -8.29 6.42
CA LEU A 227 28.12 -8.59 5.19
C LEU A 227 29.58 -8.94 5.52
N GLY A 228 30.24 -8.13 6.34
CA GLY A 228 31.62 -8.38 6.75
C GLY A 228 31.79 -9.71 7.49
N GLN A 229 30.88 -10.04 8.41
CA GLN A 229 30.88 -11.34 9.09
C GLN A 229 30.70 -12.49 8.10
N LYS A 230 29.82 -12.36 7.10
CA LYS A 230 29.63 -13.36 6.04
C LYS A 230 30.86 -13.52 5.13
N LEU A 231 31.66 -12.45 4.97
CA LEU A 231 32.95 -12.48 4.29
C LEU A 231 34.09 -13.06 5.18
N GLY A 232 33.78 -13.44 6.42
CA GLY A 232 34.75 -14.01 7.37
C GLY A 232 35.55 -12.98 8.16
N LEU A 233 35.14 -11.71 8.17
CA LEU A 233 35.80 -10.67 8.96
C LEU A 233 35.36 -10.73 10.42
N ASP A 234 36.34 -10.54 11.33
CA ASP A 234 36.06 -10.36 12.75
C ASP A 234 35.32 -9.03 13.00
N PRO A 235 34.23 -9.01 13.81
CA PRO A 235 33.46 -7.80 14.06
C PRO A 235 34.27 -6.66 14.68
N ALA A 236 35.18 -6.94 15.61
CA ALA A 236 35.98 -5.89 16.26
C ALA A 236 36.98 -5.28 15.27
N VAL A 237 37.62 -6.11 14.44
CA VAL A 237 38.51 -5.64 13.37
C VAL A 237 37.74 -4.78 12.38
N LEU A 238 36.59 -5.24 11.89
CA LEU A 238 35.78 -4.48 10.93
C LEU A 238 35.29 -3.15 11.51
N SER A 239 34.79 -3.18 12.74
CA SER A 239 34.36 -1.98 13.48
C SER A 239 35.50 -0.98 13.64
N SER A 240 36.72 -1.44 13.95
CA SER A 240 37.93 -0.61 14.01
C SER A 240 38.31 -0.01 12.65
N VAL A 241 38.23 -0.78 11.57
CA VAL A 241 38.50 -0.30 10.21
C VAL A 241 37.49 0.77 9.81
N ILE A 242 36.19 0.51 9.97
CA ILE A 242 35.14 1.49 9.65
C ILE A 242 35.29 2.73 10.53
N GLY A 243 35.52 2.54 11.84
CA GLY A 243 35.65 3.62 12.83
C GLY A 243 36.84 4.56 12.61
N SER A 244 37.89 4.10 11.91
CA SER A 244 39.05 4.91 11.53
C SER A 244 39.00 5.41 10.08
N SER A 245 37.97 5.01 9.32
CA SER A 245 37.79 5.34 7.91
C SER A 245 36.60 6.28 7.69
N THR A 246 36.30 6.59 6.43
CA THR A 246 35.20 7.50 6.04
C THR A 246 33.80 6.95 6.30
N GLY A 247 33.67 5.65 6.58
CA GLY A 247 32.41 5.03 6.98
C GLY A 247 32.04 5.25 8.46
N ASN A 248 32.90 5.89 9.26
CA ASN A 248 32.65 6.09 10.68
C ASN A 248 31.40 6.94 10.95
N CYS A 249 30.63 6.55 11.95
CA CYS A 249 29.50 7.31 12.48
C CYS A 249 29.29 6.97 13.96
N TRP A 250 28.33 7.61 14.62
CA TRP A 250 28.02 7.35 16.02
C TRP A 250 27.60 5.88 16.25
N SER A 251 26.80 5.30 15.34
CA SER A 251 26.40 3.90 15.41
C SER A 251 27.58 2.93 15.33
N VAL A 252 28.63 3.22 14.55
CA VAL A 252 29.83 2.37 14.51
C VAL A 252 30.62 2.47 15.80
N SER A 253 30.87 3.70 16.26
CA SER A 253 31.86 3.98 17.30
C SER A 253 31.32 3.94 18.74
N VAL A 254 29.99 4.06 18.92
CA VAL A 254 29.35 4.15 20.24
C VAL A 254 28.28 3.08 20.45
N ASN A 255 27.42 2.86 19.45
CA ASN A 255 26.26 1.96 19.57
C ASN A 255 26.27 0.84 18.51
N ASN A 256 27.43 0.19 18.35
CA ASN A 256 27.60 -0.84 17.34
C ASN A 256 26.60 -1.97 17.58
N PRO A 257 25.84 -2.41 16.57
CA PRO A 257 24.77 -3.36 16.79
C PRO A 257 25.27 -4.80 16.99
N VAL A 258 26.56 -5.08 16.81
CA VAL A 258 27.12 -6.45 16.87
C VAL A 258 27.85 -6.68 18.18
N PRO A 259 27.54 -7.76 18.93
CA PRO A 259 28.29 -8.13 20.13
C PRO A 259 29.79 -8.29 19.85
N SER A 260 30.60 -7.89 20.82
CA SER A 260 32.08 -7.86 20.78
C SER A 260 32.71 -6.95 19.72
N ALA A 261 31.93 -6.19 18.94
CA ALA A 261 32.48 -5.28 17.93
C ALA A 261 33.17 -4.03 18.52
N LEU A 262 32.94 -3.73 19.80
CA LEU A 262 33.60 -2.64 20.52
C LEU A 262 34.21 -3.18 21.82
N PRO A 263 35.45 -3.71 21.80
CA PRO A 263 36.05 -4.42 22.94
C PRO A 263 36.11 -3.60 24.24
N ASP A 264 36.28 -2.27 24.13
CA ASP A 264 36.41 -1.36 25.27
C ASP A 264 35.09 -0.70 25.71
N LYS A 265 33.95 -1.10 25.11
CA LYS A 265 32.64 -0.50 25.38
C LYS A 265 31.57 -1.57 25.58
N SER A 266 30.47 -1.20 26.23
CA SER A 266 29.32 -2.08 26.44
C SER A 266 28.03 -1.46 25.89
N PRO A 267 27.89 -1.37 24.54
CA PRO A 267 26.63 -0.98 23.91
C PRO A 267 25.50 -1.97 24.23
N PRO A 268 24.22 -1.62 23.96
CA PRO A 268 23.08 -2.47 24.27
C PRO A 268 23.17 -3.89 23.70
N CYS A 269 23.80 -4.11 22.55
CA CYS A 269 23.95 -5.44 21.94
C CYS A 269 24.68 -6.46 22.87
N GLU A 270 25.54 -6.00 23.77
CA GLU A 270 26.23 -6.84 24.78
C GLU A 270 25.31 -7.40 25.87
N ARG A 271 24.12 -6.82 26.00
CA ARG A 271 23.13 -7.17 27.02
C ARG A 271 21.77 -7.44 26.39
N ASP A 272 21.78 -8.22 25.32
CA ASP A 272 20.56 -8.64 24.62
C ASP A 272 19.71 -7.46 24.13
N TYR A 273 20.36 -6.33 23.79
CA TYR A 273 19.73 -5.07 23.38
C TYR A 273 18.84 -4.44 24.46
N GLU A 274 19.02 -4.82 25.72
CA GLU A 274 18.27 -4.23 26.83
C GLU A 274 18.70 -2.79 27.15
N GLY A 275 17.70 -1.97 27.49
CA GLY A 275 17.87 -0.54 27.71
C GLY A 275 18.04 0.25 26.41
N GLY A 276 18.81 1.33 26.46
CA GLY A 276 19.06 2.16 25.28
C GLY A 276 17.82 2.94 24.80
N PHE A 277 17.75 3.18 23.49
CA PHE A 277 16.64 3.87 22.82
C PHE A 277 15.74 2.86 22.11
N ALA A 278 14.53 2.66 22.63
CA ALA A 278 13.65 1.59 22.20
C ALA A 278 13.28 1.68 20.70
N SER A 279 13.24 0.54 20.01
CA SER A 279 12.92 0.43 18.59
C SER A 279 11.57 1.07 18.23
N VAL A 280 10.53 0.91 19.07
CA VAL A 280 9.22 1.57 18.86
C VAL A 280 9.31 3.10 18.90
N LEU A 281 10.27 3.67 19.65
CA LEU A 281 10.48 5.11 19.68
C LEU A 281 11.25 5.58 18.44
N MET A 282 12.20 4.77 17.96
CA MET A 282 12.87 5.03 16.68
C MET A 282 11.87 4.99 15.53
N GLU A 283 11.01 3.96 15.45
CA GLU A 283 9.94 3.88 14.42
C GLU A 283 9.04 5.11 14.46
N LYS A 284 8.60 5.54 15.65
CA LYS A 284 7.80 6.76 15.83
C LYS A 284 8.53 8.00 15.28
N ASP A 285 9.81 8.18 15.61
CA ASP A 285 10.59 9.34 15.16
C ASP A 285 10.84 9.30 13.64
N MET A 286 11.03 8.11 13.06
CA MET A 286 11.05 7.93 11.61
C MET A 286 9.69 8.26 10.98
N GLY A 287 8.58 7.92 11.64
CA GLY A 287 7.23 8.33 11.27
C GLY A 287 7.10 9.84 11.16
N LEU A 288 7.52 10.58 12.19
CA LEU A 288 7.54 12.04 12.19
C LEU A 288 8.38 12.60 11.04
N ALA A 289 9.53 12.01 10.73
CA ALA A 289 10.37 12.42 9.61
C ALA A 289 9.65 12.26 8.26
N THR A 290 9.01 11.11 8.02
CA THR A 290 8.25 10.85 6.78
C THR A 290 7.01 11.72 6.63
N ASP A 291 6.34 12.07 7.73
CA ASP A 291 5.18 12.95 7.69
C ASP A 291 5.58 14.39 7.37
N ILE A 292 6.67 14.90 7.96
CA ILE A 292 7.25 16.21 7.62
C ILE A 292 7.73 16.24 6.17
N ALA A 293 8.39 15.17 5.71
CA ALA A 293 8.85 15.06 4.33
C ALA A 293 7.68 15.16 3.34
N ARG A 294 6.57 14.46 3.61
CA ARG A 294 5.33 14.56 2.82
C ARG A 294 4.72 15.97 2.85
N GLN A 295 4.66 16.60 4.03
CA GLN A 295 4.13 17.97 4.18
C GLN A 295 4.97 19.01 3.43
N THR A 296 6.28 18.81 3.34
CA THR A 296 7.22 19.74 2.70
C THR A 296 7.52 19.41 1.24
N GLY A 297 7.02 18.29 0.72
CA GLY A 297 7.37 17.80 -0.61
C GLY A 297 8.83 17.36 -0.75
N THR A 298 9.48 16.97 0.35
CA THR A 298 10.87 16.50 0.36
C THR A 298 10.90 14.99 0.17
N GLU A 299 11.66 14.49 -0.81
CA GLU A 299 11.85 13.04 -0.98
C GLU A 299 12.94 12.52 -0.05
N ILE A 300 12.62 11.50 0.77
CA ILE A 300 13.56 10.87 1.70
C ILE A 300 13.56 9.33 1.56
N PRO A 301 13.93 8.78 0.39
CA PRO A 301 13.76 7.35 0.09
C PRO A 301 14.41 6.41 1.11
N LEU A 302 15.58 6.77 1.65
CA LEU A 302 16.24 6.00 2.71
C LEU A 302 15.50 6.09 4.05
N GLY A 303 14.89 7.24 4.35
CA GLY A 303 14.05 7.43 5.53
C GLY A 303 12.78 6.59 5.48
N ASP A 304 12.10 6.55 4.32
CA ASP A 304 10.92 5.71 4.10
C ASP A 304 11.27 4.22 4.23
N ALA A 305 12.41 3.79 3.67
CA ALA A 305 12.91 2.44 3.85
C ALA A 305 13.18 2.13 5.33
N ALA A 306 13.90 3.01 6.02
CA ALA A 306 14.23 2.83 7.43
C ALA A 306 12.97 2.74 8.32
N ARG A 307 11.95 3.61 8.10
CA ARG A 307 10.67 3.53 8.82
C ARG A 307 10.03 2.15 8.65
N ARG A 308 9.92 1.68 7.41
CA ARG A 308 9.33 0.38 7.10
C ARG A 308 10.07 -0.75 7.78
N LEU A 309 11.40 -0.72 7.84
CA LEU A 309 12.19 -1.78 8.45
C LEU A 309 12.02 -1.86 9.96
N TYR A 310 12.02 -0.71 10.65
CA TYR A 310 11.70 -0.71 12.08
C TYR A 310 10.27 -1.22 12.31
N ALA A 311 9.29 -0.78 11.50
CA ALA A 311 7.91 -1.24 11.60
C ALA A 311 7.77 -2.75 11.36
N THR A 312 8.40 -3.28 10.30
CA THR A 312 8.42 -4.71 9.98
C THR A 312 9.09 -5.51 11.08
N MET A 313 10.26 -5.09 11.56
CA MET A 313 10.94 -5.74 12.68
C MET A 313 10.03 -5.83 13.91
N ILE A 314 9.35 -4.74 14.27
CA ILE A 314 8.46 -4.69 15.43
C ILE A 314 7.22 -5.58 15.21
N ALA A 315 6.69 -5.63 14.00
CA ALA A 315 5.54 -6.48 13.68
C ALA A 315 5.89 -7.97 13.71
N GLU A 316 7.03 -8.35 13.13
CA GLU A 316 7.50 -9.74 13.06
C GLU A 316 8.06 -10.24 14.40
N GLN A 317 8.70 -9.35 15.17
CA GLN A 317 9.31 -9.65 16.47
C GLN A 317 8.93 -8.58 17.51
N PRO A 318 7.70 -8.66 18.07
CA PRO A 318 7.18 -7.63 19.00
C PRO A 318 8.04 -7.38 20.24
N ASP A 319 8.83 -8.36 20.67
CA ASP A 319 9.78 -8.26 21.76
C ASP A 319 10.93 -7.28 21.44
N LEU A 320 11.40 -7.23 20.19
CA LEU A 320 12.42 -6.27 19.74
C LEU A 320 11.94 -4.82 19.79
N GLY A 321 10.61 -4.61 19.78
CA GLY A 321 10.04 -3.26 19.90
C GLY A 321 10.44 -2.53 21.18
N ARG A 322 10.62 -3.27 22.29
CA ARG A 322 11.01 -2.71 23.59
C ARG A 322 12.52 -2.63 23.80
N LYS A 323 13.30 -3.34 22.96
CA LYS A 323 14.75 -3.36 22.97
C LYS A 323 15.32 -2.15 22.24
N ASP A 324 16.62 -1.89 22.41
CA ASP A 324 17.33 -0.81 21.73
C ASP A 324 17.21 -0.93 20.21
N PHE A 325 17.11 0.19 19.51
CA PHE A 325 16.95 0.27 18.06
C PHE A 325 18.10 -0.39 17.28
N SER A 326 19.28 -0.56 17.87
CA SER A 326 20.36 -1.38 17.29
C SER A 326 20.00 -2.85 17.13
N SER A 327 18.92 -3.32 17.78
CA SER A 327 18.34 -4.66 17.58
C SER A 327 17.85 -4.92 16.16
N VAL A 328 17.79 -3.90 15.29
CA VAL A 328 17.56 -4.08 13.85
C VAL A 328 18.56 -5.02 13.18
N TYR A 329 19.74 -5.22 13.78
CA TYR A 329 20.68 -6.26 13.38
C TYR A 329 20.17 -7.70 13.53
N ARG A 330 19.22 -7.95 14.44
CA ARG A 330 18.59 -9.27 14.62
C ARG A 330 17.58 -9.59 13.53
N THR A 331 17.16 -8.59 12.76
CA THR A 331 16.27 -8.79 11.64
C THR A 331 17.11 -9.27 10.46
N PRO A 332 16.84 -10.46 9.89
CA PRO A 332 17.57 -10.95 8.73
C PRO A 332 17.50 -9.91 7.60
N ALA A 333 18.64 -9.32 7.26
CA ALA A 333 18.79 -8.45 6.09
C ALA A 333 18.59 -9.30 4.83
N VAL A 334 17.35 -9.45 4.40
CA VAL A 334 17.02 -10.07 3.11
C VAL A 334 16.24 -9.08 2.22
N GLY A 335 15.78 -7.92 2.71
CA GLY A 335 14.66 -7.19 2.06
C GLY A 335 14.93 -5.79 1.53
N LEU A 336 16.15 -5.29 1.65
CA LEU A 336 16.38 -3.84 1.65
C LEU A 336 16.73 -3.21 0.30
N LEU A 337 17.07 -3.99 -0.73
CA LEU A 337 17.41 -3.45 -2.06
C LEU A 337 16.35 -3.70 -3.16
N ALA A 338 15.27 -4.45 -2.88
CA ALA A 338 14.24 -4.75 -3.87
C ALA A 338 13.10 -3.71 -3.96
N TRP A 339 13.15 -2.62 -3.19
CA TRP A 339 11.96 -1.80 -2.92
C TRP A 339 11.90 -0.42 -3.58
N SER A 340 12.96 0.06 -4.22
CA SER A 340 12.87 1.28 -5.06
C SER A 340 12.16 1.03 -6.41
N SER A 341 11.77 -0.21 -6.71
CA SER A 341 11.04 -0.62 -7.92
C SER A 341 9.66 -1.26 -7.67
N GLY A 342 9.11 -1.17 -6.45
CA GLY A 342 7.73 -1.62 -6.18
C GLY A 342 7.51 -3.14 -6.09
N LEU A 343 8.38 -3.87 -5.36
CA LEU A 343 8.16 -5.29 -5.06
C LEU A 343 8.29 -5.57 -3.57
N SER A 344 7.32 -6.26 -2.99
CA SER A 344 7.19 -6.71 -1.60
C SER A 344 8.26 -7.73 -1.12
N ASN A 345 8.74 -7.55 0.12
CA ASN A 345 9.37 -8.48 1.10
C ASN A 345 10.43 -9.54 0.66
N PRO A 346 11.39 -9.94 1.52
CA PRO A 346 12.25 -11.08 1.26
C PRO A 346 11.85 -12.33 2.06
N MET A 347 10.61 -12.75 1.85
CA MET A 347 10.38 -14.19 1.80
C MET A 347 11.00 -14.67 0.47
N SER A 348 11.41 -15.93 0.36
CA SER A 348 11.68 -16.52 -0.96
C SER A 348 10.53 -16.13 -1.92
N PRO A 349 10.82 -15.66 -3.15
CA PRO A 349 9.78 -15.27 -4.09
C PRO A 349 8.69 -16.35 -4.16
N PRO A 350 7.40 -15.97 -4.20
CA PRO A 350 6.31 -16.93 -4.03
C PRO A 350 6.28 -17.97 -5.15
N ASN A 351 5.73 -19.15 -4.85
CA ASN A 351 5.39 -20.12 -5.87
C ASN A 351 3.97 -19.85 -6.39
N VAL A 352 3.79 -19.83 -7.71
CA VAL A 352 2.54 -19.40 -8.36
C VAL A 352 1.93 -20.53 -9.20
N LEU A 353 0.62 -20.68 -9.11
CA LEU A 353 -0.15 -21.59 -9.94
C LEU A 353 -1.14 -20.79 -10.79
N VAL A 354 -1.10 -20.96 -12.11
CA VAL A 354 -1.97 -20.27 -13.06
C VAL A 354 -2.85 -21.30 -13.77
N PHE A 355 -4.17 -21.19 -13.63
CA PHE A 355 -5.11 -22.06 -14.31
C PHE A 355 -5.79 -21.35 -15.47
N GLY A 356 -5.68 -21.94 -16.66
CA GLY A 356 -6.33 -21.50 -17.87
C GLY A 356 -5.73 -20.24 -18.50
N GLY A 357 -6.50 -19.67 -19.44
CA GLY A 357 -6.25 -18.35 -19.99
C GLY A 357 -5.18 -18.28 -21.08
N LEU A 358 -4.66 -19.40 -21.59
CA LEU A 358 -3.71 -19.36 -22.72
C LEU A 358 -4.28 -18.70 -23.97
N ASN A 359 -5.60 -18.81 -24.16
CA ASN A 359 -6.33 -18.12 -25.23
C ASN A 359 -6.79 -16.71 -24.85
N THR A 360 -6.50 -16.24 -23.63
CA THR A 360 -6.84 -14.90 -23.14
C THR A 360 -5.59 -14.15 -22.69
N CYS A 361 -5.45 -13.91 -21.38
CA CYS A 361 -4.51 -12.96 -20.80
C CYS A 361 -3.49 -13.59 -19.84
N SER A 362 -3.55 -14.91 -19.59
CA SER A 362 -2.62 -15.53 -18.63
C SER A 362 -1.17 -15.44 -19.09
N ARG A 363 -0.94 -15.44 -20.40
CA ARG A 363 0.40 -15.24 -21.01
C ARG A 363 1.04 -13.91 -20.60
N ALA A 364 0.26 -12.83 -20.51
CA ALA A 364 0.76 -11.52 -20.07
C ALA A 364 1.17 -11.55 -18.59
N LEU A 365 0.40 -12.25 -17.75
CA LEU A 365 0.78 -12.48 -16.36
C LEU A 365 2.07 -13.30 -16.26
N VAL A 366 2.19 -14.40 -16.99
CA VAL A 366 3.40 -15.23 -16.98
C VAL A 366 4.63 -14.43 -17.45
N GLY A 367 4.48 -13.60 -18.49
CA GLY A 367 5.54 -12.70 -18.95
C GLY A 367 5.93 -11.62 -17.93
N LEU A 368 5.02 -11.23 -17.03
CA LEU A 368 5.34 -10.36 -15.89
C LEU A 368 6.09 -11.13 -14.79
N LEU A 369 5.65 -12.36 -14.49
CA LEU A 369 6.22 -13.17 -13.39
C LEU A 369 7.60 -13.71 -13.73
N VAL A 370 7.83 -14.11 -14.98
CA VAL A 370 9.09 -14.68 -15.47
C VAL A 370 9.47 -13.96 -16.77
N PRO A 371 9.95 -12.71 -16.71
CA PRO A 371 10.23 -11.95 -17.91
C PRO A 371 11.35 -12.60 -18.74
N LEU A 372 11.30 -12.42 -20.07
CA LEU A 372 12.38 -12.90 -20.95
C LEU A 372 13.71 -12.30 -20.56
N ASP A 373 13.70 -11.00 -20.27
CA ASP A 373 14.84 -10.22 -19.81
C ASP A 373 14.56 -9.67 -18.39
N GLY A 374 15.47 -9.91 -17.45
CA GLY A 374 15.33 -9.50 -16.05
C GLY A 374 15.09 -10.66 -15.08
N GLU A 375 14.97 -10.31 -13.81
CA GLU A 375 14.79 -11.27 -12.71
C GLU A 375 13.32 -11.70 -12.57
N PRO A 376 13.05 -12.98 -12.30
CA PRO A 376 11.70 -13.46 -12.03
C PRO A 376 11.16 -12.91 -10.71
N LEU A 377 9.85 -12.68 -10.66
CA LEU A 377 9.12 -12.25 -9.46
C LEU A 377 8.74 -13.44 -8.55
N VAL A 378 9.00 -14.65 -9.01
CA VAL A 378 8.53 -15.93 -8.43
C VAL A 378 9.67 -16.93 -8.40
N SER A 379 9.66 -17.86 -7.44
CA SER A 379 10.65 -18.95 -7.42
C SER A 379 10.25 -20.08 -8.38
N HIS A 380 8.95 -20.26 -8.57
CA HIS A 380 8.37 -21.22 -9.50
C HIS A 380 6.99 -20.75 -9.94
N VAL A 381 6.67 -20.95 -11.21
CA VAL A 381 5.31 -20.82 -11.72
C VAL A 381 4.92 -22.05 -12.52
N ARG A 382 3.75 -22.60 -12.20
CA ARG A 382 3.11 -23.64 -13.02
C ARG A 382 1.91 -23.06 -13.75
N VAL A 383 1.87 -23.22 -15.06
CA VAL A 383 0.71 -22.91 -15.89
C VAL A 383 0.01 -24.21 -16.26
N VAL A 384 -1.29 -24.27 -16.01
CA VAL A 384 -2.13 -25.44 -16.28
C VAL A 384 -3.26 -25.04 -17.21
N ASP A 385 -3.36 -25.65 -18.38
CA ASP A 385 -4.42 -25.36 -19.35
C ASP A 385 -4.86 -26.63 -20.09
N LYS A 386 -6.03 -26.58 -20.74
CA LYS A 386 -6.57 -27.66 -21.57
C LYS A 386 -5.84 -27.78 -22.91
N PHE A 387 -5.26 -26.68 -23.40
CA PHE A 387 -4.58 -26.65 -24.68
C PHE A 387 -3.18 -27.30 -24.61
N SER A 388 -2.69 -27.84 -25.72
CA SER A 388 -1.27 -28.20 -25.85
C SER A 388 -0.48 -26.96 -26.28
N VAL A 389 0.78 -26.90 -25.86
CA VAL A 389 1.77 -25.89 -26.31
C VAL A 389 2.82 -26.48 -27.26
N GLU A 390 2.91 -27.82 -27.34
CA GLU A 390 3.87 -28.51 -28.20
C GLU A 390 3.26 -29.83 -28.75
N PRO A 391 2.76 -29.84 -30.00
CA PRO A 391 2.50 -28.66 -30.83
C PRO A 391 1.36 -27.82 -30.24
N PRO A 392 1.33 -26.50 -30.48
CA PRO A 392 0.30 -25.64 -29.95
C PRO A 392 -1.08 -25.92 -30.56
N THR A 393 -2.10 -26.11 -29.72
CA THR A 393 -3.51 -26.28 -30.16
C THR A 393 -4.35 -25.02 -30.01
N THR A 394 -3.73 -23.93 -29.56
CA THR A 394 -4.30 -22.58 -29.50
C THR A 394 -3.21 -21.58 -29.86
N TYR A 395 -3.61 -20.38 -30.28
CA TYR A 395 -2.66 -19.28 -30.42
C TYR A 395 -2.04 -18.95 -29.07
N ILE A 396 -0.71 -18.85 -29.01
CA ILE A 396 0.07 -18.52 -27.80
C ILE A 396 1.03 -17.34 -27.98
N GLY A 397 1.03 -16.69 -29.15
CA GLY A 397 1.98 -15.63 -29.49
C GLY A 397 3.43 -16.12 -29.61
N ALA A 398 4.30 -15.32 -30.21
CA ALA A 398 5.70 -15.71 -30.44
C ALA A 398 6.60 -15.64 -29.18
N GLU A 399 6.19 -14.92 -28.15
CA GLU A 399 6.96 -14.78 -26.90
C GLU A 399 6.74 -15.92 -25.91
N PHE A 400 5.52 -16.44 -25.79
CA PHE A 400 5.21 -17.49 -24.81
C PHE A 400 6.03 -18.78 -25.00
N PRO A 401 6.29 -19.27 -26.24
CA PRO A 401 7.21 -20.38 -26.46
C PRO A 401 8.65 -20.13 -25.97
N LYS A 402 9.08 -18.87 -25.91
CA LYS A 402 10.40 -18.51 -25.36
C LYS A 402 10.35 -18.57 -23.83
N LEU A 403 9.24 -18.12 -23.22
CA LEU A 403 9.01 -18.22 -21.78
C LEU A 403 8.99 -19.67 -21.31
N LEU A 404 8.38 -20.59 -22.07
CA LEU A 404 8.33 -22.03 -21.75
C LEU A 404 9.71 -22.69 -21.60
N LYS A 405 10.80 -22.02 -22.03
CA LYS A 405 12.18 -22.51 -21.89
C LYS A 405 12.85 -22.02 -20.60
N LYS A 406 12.21 -21.13 -19.84
CA LYS A 406 12.71 -20.62 -18.57
C LYS A 406 12.62 -21.70 -17.49
N PRO A 407 13.65 -21.88 -16.65
CA PRO A 407 13.66 -22.93 -15.63
C PRO A 407 12.60 -22.72 -14.53
N GLU A 408 12.15 -21.48 -14.32
CA GLU A 408 11.12 -21.13 -13.34
C GLU A 408 9.70 -21.45 -13.81
N LEU A 409 9.50 -21.71 -15.11
CA LEU A 409 8.18 -21.95 -15.69
C LEU A 409 7.97 -23.42 -16.04
N GLU A 410 6.97 -24.02 -15.41
CA GLU A 410 6.45 -25.34 -15.75
C GLU A 410 5.10 -25.23 -16.45
N TYR A 411 4.93 -25.98 -17.54
CA TYR A 411 3.63 -26.12 -18.21
C TYR A 411 3.04 -27.51 -18.02
N ARG A 412 1.74 -27.58 -17.75
CA ARG A 412 0.97 -28.82 -17.66
C ARG A 412 -0.31 -28.73 -18.50
N GLN A 413 -0.40 -29.55 -19.54
CA GLN A 413 -1.68 -29.79 -20.18
C GLN A 413 -2.52 -30.72 -19.29
N ALA A 414 -3.74 -30.30 -18.93
CA ALA A 414 -4.59 -31.09 -18.03
C ALA A 414 -6.08 -30.93 -18.34
N ASN A 415 -6.84 -32.02 -18.14
CA ASN A 415 -8.30 -31.93 -18.09
C ASN A 415 -8.76 -31.47 -16.70
N LEU A 416 -9.10 -30.18 -16.59
CA LEU A 416 -9.54 -29.54 -15.35
C LEU A 416 -10.97 -29.90 -14.94
N THR A 417 -11.72 -30.70 -15.71
CA THR A 417 -13.04 -31.19 -15.28
C THR A 417 -12.95 -32.37 -14.30
N VAL A 418 -11.75 -32.78 -13.90
CA VAL A 418 -11.50 -33.93 -13.02
C VAL A 418 -10.82 -33.45 -11.73
N ALA A 419 -11.50 -33.60 -10.60
CA ALA A 419 -11.02 -33.12 -9.29
C ALA A 419 -9.65 -33.70 -8.89
N ALA A 420 -9.40 -34.99 -9.15
CA ALA A 420 -8.11 -35.62 -8.87
C ALA A 420 -6.97 -35.02 -9.71
N THR A 421 -7.25 -34.67 -10.97
CA THR A 421 -6.30 -33.96 -11.84
C THR A 421 -6.00 -32.59 -11.25
N ILE A 422 -7.01 -31.80 -10.87
CA ILE A 422 -6.81 -30.50 -10.19
C ILE A 422 -5.94 -30.66 -8.95
N ALA A 423 -6.26 -31.60 -8.07
CA ALA A 423 -5.51 -31.82 -6.83
C ALA A 423 -4.02 -32.08 -7.10
N SER A 424 -3.69 -32.89 -8.11
CA SER A 424 -2.29 -33.15 -8.50
C SER A 424 -1.56 -31.92 -9.03
N MET A 425 -2.28 -30.92 -9.56
CA MET A 425 -1.66 -29.68 -10.05
C MET A 425 -1.17 -28.77 -8.90
N PHE A 426 -1.70 -28.95 -7.69
CA PHE A 426 -1.24 -28.25 -6.48
C PHE A 426 -0.01 -28.88 -5.84
N ASP A 427 0.43 -30.06 -6.30
CA ASP A 427 1.64 -30.70 -5.79
C ASP A 427 2.88 -30.03 -6.42
N PRO A 428 3.73 -29.34 -5.64
CA PRO A 428 4.90 -28.67 -6.17
C PRO A 428 5.94 -29.70 -6.66
N PRO A 429 6.82 -29.34 -7.61
CA PRO A 429 7.96 -30.18 -7.97
C PRO A 429 8.82 -30.54 -6.74
N GLU A 430 9.59 -31.61 -6.82
CA GLU A 430 10.50 -32.00 -5.74
C GLU A 430 11.46 -30.85 -5.41
N GLY A 431 11.58 -30.52 -4.12
CA GLY A 431 12.40 -29.41 -3.64
C GLY A 431 11.75 -28.02 -3.69
N GLN A 432 10.55 -27.87 -4.27
CA GLN A 432 9.81 -26.62 -4.29
C GLN A 432 8.84 -26.51 -3.10
N SER A 433 8.67 -25.30 -2.57
CA SER A 433 7.67 -25.03 -1.53
C SER A 433 6.24 -25.09 -2.12
N PRO A 434 5.20 -25.24 -1.27
CA PRO A 434 3.81 -25.14 -1.71
C PRO A 434 3.52 -23.82 -2.45
N TYR A 435 2.51 -23.83 -3.32
CA TYR A 435 2.06 -22.63 -4.03
C TYR A 435 1.43 -21.61 -3.08
N ASP A 436 1.91 -20.37 -3.15
CA ASP A 436 1.43 -19.25 -2.37
C ASP A 436 0.23 -18.57 -3.04
N TYR A 437 0.29 -18.38 -4.35
CA TYR A 437 -0.73 -17.66 -5.13
C TYR A 437 -1.34 -18.54 -6.21
N VAL A 438 -2.65 -18.43 -6.38
CA VAL A 438 -3.40 -19.02 -7.49
C VAL A 438 -4.04 -17.91 -8.31
N PHE A 439 -3.80 -17.93 -9.62
CA PHE A 439 -4.49 -17.08 -10.59
C PHE A 439 -5.41 -17.94 -11.45
N ASP A 440 -6.70 -17.62 -11.39
CA ASP A 440 -7.74 -18.39 -12.04
C ASP A 440 -8.35 -17.63 -13.22
N PHE A 441 -8.05 -18.13 -14.42
CA PHE A 441 -8.59 -17.68 -15.70
C PHE A 441 -9.54 -18.71 -16.32
N THR A 442 -9.92 -19.78 -15.62
CA THR A 442 -10.68 -20.88 -16.24
C THR A 442 -12.10 -20.44 -16.61
N GLY A 443 -12.56 -20.85 -17.78
CA GLY A 443 -13.94 -20.65 -18.19
C GLY A 443 -14.07 -20.56 -19.70
N GLU A 444 -15.30 -20.69 -20.19
CA GLU A 444 -15.59 -20.55 -21.62
C GLU A 444 -16.02 -19.12 -21.94
N VAL A 445 -15.18 -18.45 -22.73
CA VAL A 445 -15.36 -17.04 -23.14
C VAL A 445 -16.19 -16.87 -24.41
N GLN A 446 -16.53 -17.98 -25.07
CA GLN A 446 -17.33 -17.99 -26.30
C GLN A 446 -18.82 -17.99 -25.95
N PHE A 447 -19.56 -17.01 -26.47
CA PHE A 447 -20.99 -16.81 -26.18
C PHE A 447 -21.90 -17.88 -26.79
N GLU A 448 -21.47 -18.56 -27.85
CA GLU A 448 -22.26 -19.59 -28.55
C GLU A 448 -22.27 -20.95 -27.84
N ARG A 449 -21.53 -21.10 -26.74
CA ARG A 449 -21.47 -22.36 -25.99
C ARG A 449 -22.78 -22.58 -25.25
N THR A 450 -23.18 -23.86 -25.17
CA THR A 450 -24.39 -24.24 -24.46
C THR A 450 -24.30 -23.91 -22.98
N GLU A 451 -25.45 -23.74 -22.35
CA GLU A 451 -25.56 -23.48 -20.91
C GLU A 451 -24.83 -24.54 -20.07
N MET A 452 -24.99 -25.82 -20.43
CA MET A 452 -24.31 -26.94 -19.75
C MET A 452 -22.78 -26.82 -19.82
N ILE A 453 -22.24 -26.39 -20.96
CA ILE A 453 -20.79 -26.18 -21.11
C ILE A 453 -20.31 -25.07 -20.17
N GLN A 454 -21.10 -24.00 -19.97
CA GLN A 454 -20.76 -22.94 -19.02
C GLN A 454 -20.78 -23.45 -17.57
N ILE A 455 -21.78 -24.25 -17.21
CA ILE A 455 -21.85 -24.88 -15.88
C ILE A 455 -20.64 -25.78 -15.64
N ASP A 456 -20.36 -26.70 -16.56
CA ASP A 456 -19.30 -27.70 -16.37
C ASP A 456 -17.90 -27.09 -16.41
N ARG A 457 -17.64 -26.16 -17.34
CA ARG A 457 -16.28 -25.68 -17.64
C ARG A 457 -15.94 -24.32 -17.06
N THR A 458 -16.93 -23.52 -16.67
CA THR A 458 -16.72 -22.22 -16.02
C THR A 458 -16.97 -22.36 -14.53
N CYS A 459 -18.19 -22.77 -14.15
CA CYS A 459 -18.59 -22.86 -12.75
C CYS A 459 -17.86 -24.00 -12.02
N GLN A 460 -18.11 -25.25 -12.41
CA GLN A 460 -17.65 -26.42 -11.64
C GLN A 460 -16.13 -26.52 -11.58
N VAL A 461 -15.44 -26.22 -12.69
CA VAL A 461 -13.97 -26.15 -12.71
C VAL A 461 -13.45 -25.14 -11.70
N ALA A 462 -13.93 -23.89 -11.72
CA ALA A 462 -13.47 -22.86 -10.78
C ALA A 462 -13.76 -23.24 -9.33
N ARG A 463 -14.94 -23.83 -9.05
CA ARG A 463 -15.26 -24.34 -7.71
C ARG A 463 -14.29 -25.41 -7.25
N MET A 464 -13.98 -26.40 -8.09
CA MET A 464 -13.05 -27.47 -7.72
C MET A 464 -11.65 -26.92 -7.43
N ILE A 465 -11.18 -25.96 -8.23
CA ILE A 465 -9.89 -25.29 -7.98
C ILE A 465 -9.94 -24.48 -6.68
N GLY A 466 -11.01 -23.71 -6.46
CA GLY A 466 -11.19 -22.92 -5.22
C GLY A 466 -11.26 -23.79 -3.96
N LEU A 467 -11.95 -24.94 -4.01
CA LEU A 467 -12.00 -25.89 -2.90
C LEU A 467 -10.62 -26.49 -2.60
N GLU A 468 -9.86 -26.88 -3.62
CA GLU A 468 -8.50 -27.39 -3.41
C GLU A 468 -7.56 -26.28 -2.91
N ALA A 469 -7.67 -25.05 -3.43
CA ALA A 469 -6.89 -23.91 -2.96
C ALA A 469 -7.14 -23.57 -1.48
N ALA A 470 -8.40 -23.58 -1.05
CA ALA A 470 -8.77 -23.40 0.36
C ALA A 470 -8.19 -24.53 1.23
N LYS A 471 -8.33 -25.78 0.80
CA LYS A 471 -7.74 -26.95 1.47
C LYS A 471 -6.22 -26.86 1.59
N ARG A 472 -5.55 -26.35 0.56
CA ARG A 472 -4.09 -26.14 0.52
C ARG A 472 -3.66 -24.85 1.25
N LYS A 473 -4.59 -24.04 1.75
CA LYS A 473 -4.36 -22.77 2.44
C LYS A 473 -3.53 -21.79 1.61
N VAL A 474 -3.86 -21.70 0.32
CA VAL A 474 -3.27 -20.73 -0.60
C VAL A 474 -3.44 -19.32 -0.03
N LYS A 475 -2.36 -18.53 -0.02
CA LYS A 475 -2.34 -17.19 0.59
C LYS A 475 -3.18 -16.20 -0.21
N SER A 476 -3.28 -16.36 -1.52
CA SER A 476 -4.17 -15.56 -2.36
C SER A 476 -4.70 -16.34 -3.56
N TYR A 477 -6.02 -16.27 -3.76
CA TYR A 477 -6.71 -16.80 -4.94
C TYR A 477 -7.33 -15.63 -5.70
N VAL A 478 -6.78 -15.30 -6.86
CA VAL A 478 -7.29 -14.18 -7.67
C VAL A 478 -8.04 -14.71 -8.88
N ARG A 479 -9.35 -14.41 -8.93
CA ARG A 479 -10.25 -14.77 -10.02
C ARG A 479 -10.38 -13.60 -11.00
N VAL A 480 -10.02 -13.82 -12.26
CA VAL A 480 -10.34 -12.87 -13.34
C VAL A 480 -11.79 -13.03 -13.74
N GLN A 481 -12.49 -11.90 -13.88
CA GLN A 481 -13.83 -11.84 -14.39
C GLN A 481 -13.86 -11.02 -15.69
N GLN A 482 -14.25 -11.68 -16.78
CA GLN A 482 -14.37 -11.07 -18.11
C GLN A 482 -15.45 -9.97 -18.14
N PRO A 483 -15.41 -9.03 -19.11
CA PRO A 483 -16.34 -7.90 -19.23
C PRO A 483 -17.75 -8.31 -19.70
N PHE A 484 -18.29 -9.42 -19.20
CA PHE A 484 -19.60 -9.96 -19.57
C PHE A 484 -20.73 -9.31 -18.75
N TYR A 485 -20.79 -7.99 -18.80
CA TYR A 485 -21.76 -7.16 -18.07
C TYR A 485 -22.31 -6.06 -18.96
N GLU A 486 -23.50 -5.59 -18.60
CA GLU A 486 -24.10 -4.38 -19.15
C GLU A 486 -24.29 -3.35 -18.04
N THR A 487 -23.67 -2.19 -18.20
CA THR A 487 -23.86 -1.05 -17.29
C THR A 487 -24.86 -0.04 -17.84
N SER A 488 -25.26 0.93 -17.03
CA SER A 488 -25.96 2.11 -17.54
C SER A 488 -25.05 2.91 -18.47
N THR A 489 -25.65 3.70 -19.37
CA THR A 489 -24.92 4.60 -20.27
C THR A 489 -24.56 5.94 -19.61
N LYS A 490 -24.94 6.14 -18.33
CA LYS A 490 -24.72 7.40 -17.60
C LYS A 490 -23.74 7.16 -16.44
N GLY A 491 -22.63 7.89 -16.45
CA GLY A 491 -21.64 7.88 -15.36
C GLY A 491 -20.67 6.70 -15.42
N SER A 492 -19.85 6.58 -14.38
CA SER A 492 -18.97 5.44 -14.12
C SER A 492 -19.53 4.63 -12.94
N HIS A 493 -19.42 3.31 -13.00
CA HIS A 493 -20.03 2.38 -12.06
C HIS A 493 -18.98 1.71 -11.18
N ASP A 494 -19.16 1.81 -9.87
CA ASP A 494 -18.28 1.19 -8.88
C ASP A 494 -18.67 -0.28 -8.61
N GLU A 495 -17.99 -0.92 -7.66
CA GLU A 495 -18.18 -2.34 -7.35
C GLU A 495 -19.44 -2.66 -6.54
N LYS A 496 -20.11 -1.64 -5.97
CA LYS A 496 -21.33 -1.81 -5.17
C LYS A 496 -22.59 -1.91 -6.02
N GLU A 497 -22.52 -1.38 -7.24
CA GLU A 497 -23.66 -1.31 -8.12
C GLU A 497 -24.11 -2.69 -8.62
N ASP A 498 -25.43 -2.86 -8.69
CA ASP A 498 -26.09 -4.04 -9.22
C ASP A 498 -26.04 -4.04 -10.75
N ILE A 499 -24.93 -4.56 -11.28
CA ILE A 499 -24.69 -4.63 -12.72
C ILE A 499 -25.13 -5.97 -13.30
N LYS A 500 -25.95 -5.91 -14.35
CA LYS A 500 -26.53 -7.11 -14.96
C LYS A 500 -25.48 -7.86 -15.78
N PRO A 501 -25.29 -9.18 -15.55
CA PRO A 501 -24.47 -10.01 -16.43
C PRO A 501 -25.08 -10.14 -17.83
N ASN A 502 -24.24 -10.17 -18.86
CA ASN A 502 -24.67 -10.25 -20.25
C ASN A 502 -24.90 -11.70 -20.70
N GLY A 503 -26.16 -12.03 -21.00
CA GLY A 503 -26.56 -13.32 -21.56
C GLY A 503 -26.25 -14.51 -20.66
N VAL A 504 -26.41 -15.72 -21.22
CA VAL A 504 -26.19 -16.99 -20.49
C VAL A 504 -24.75 -17.12 -20.00
N ALA A 505 -23.78 -16.79 -20.86
CA ALA A 505 -22.36 -16.84 -20.49
C ALA A 505 -22.04 -15.89 -19.33
N GLY A 506 -22.45 -14.62 -19.42
CA GLY A 506 -22.24 -13.66 -18.33
C GLY A 506 -22.89 -14.08 -17.03
N THR A 507 -24.12 -14.61 -17.07
CA THR A 507 -24.81 -15.10 -15.87
C THR A 507 -24.01 -16.22 -15.18
N TRP A 508 -23.52 -17.22 -15.92
CA TRP A 508 -22.76 -18.31 -15.29
C TRP A 508 -21.34 -17.91 -14.86
N TRP A 509 -20.69 -16.99 -15.57
CA TRP A 509 -19.46 -16.36 -15.07
C TRP A 509 -19.71 -15.62 -13.75
N HIS A 510 -20.83 -14.89 -13.63
CA HIS A 510 -21.20 -14.21 -12.39
C HIS A 510 -21.51 -15.19 -11.26
N GLU A 511 -22.30 -16.24 -11.51
CA GLU A 511 -22.62 -17.25 -10.49
C GLU A 511 -21.36 -18.02 -10.03
N THR A 512 -20.32 -18.12 -10.88
CA THR A 512 -19.01 -18.63 -10.46
C THR A 512 -18.41 -17.79 -9.32
N LEU A 513 -18.56 -16.47 -9.37
CA LEU A 513 -18.08 -15.57 -8.31
C LEU A 513 -18.80 -15.84 -6.98
N ARG A 514 -20.13 -16.01 -7.03
CA ARG A 514 -20.94 -16.38 -5.85
C ARG A 514 -20.48 -17.73 -5.28
N MET A 515 -20.26 -18.70 -6.15
CA MET A 515 -19.84 -20.04 -5.74
C MET A 515 -18.46 -20.04 -5.09
N LEU A 516 -17.50 -19.27 -5.60
CA LEU A 516 -16.18 -19.08 -4.97
C LEU A 516 -16.28 -18.32 -3.64
N ALA A 517 -17.08 -17.25 -3.59
CA ALA A 517 -17.25 -16.44 -2.38
C ALA A 517 -17.89 -17.23 -1.23
N ALA A 518 -18.66 -18.27 -1.54
CA ALA A 518 -19.27 -19.17 -0.57
C ALA A 518 -18.27 -20.13 0.10
N ILE A 519 -17.03 -20.22 -0.38
CA ILE A 519 -15.94 -20.98 0.25
C ILE A 519 -15.29 -20.08 1.31
N GLU A 520 -15.57 -20.34 2.59
CA GLU A 520 -15.21 -19.46 3.71
C GLU A 520 -13.69 -19.30 3.87
N ASP A 521 -12.93 -20.39 3.74
CA ASP A 521 -11.46 -20.40 3.92
C ASP A 521 -10.69 -20.03 2.64
N LEU A 522 -11.38 -19.62 1.57
CA LEU A 522 -10.72 -19.18 0.35
C LEU A 522 -10.34 -17.70 0.46
N ASN A 523 -9.05 -17.40 0.37
CA ASN A 523 -8.49 -16.05 0.25
C ASN A 523 -8.77 -15.45 -1.15
N LEU A 524 -10.05 -15.34 -1.49
CA LEU A 524 -10.57 -14.94 -2.79
C LEU A 524 -10.43 -13.42 -2.99
N VAL A 525 -9.93 -13.01 -4.16
CA VAL A 525 -10.07 -11.66 -4.72
C VAL A 525 -10.63 -11.77 -6.13
N ILE A 526 -11.60 -10.92 -6.47
CA ILE A 526 -12.21 -10.87 -7.81
C ILE A 526 -11.74 -9.60 -8.51
N LEU A 527 -11.19 -9.76 -9.72
CA LEU A 527 -10.79 -8.67 -10.60
C LEU A 527 -11.65 -8.67 -11.87
N ARG A 528 -12.63 -7.76 -11.95
CA ARG A 528 -13.43 -7.50 -13.16
C ARG A 528 -12.65 -6.57 -14.07
N ILE A 529 -12.45 -6.98 -15.31
CA ILE A 529 -11.62 -6.24 -16.27
C ILE A 529 -12.47 -5.55 -17.34
N GLY A 530 -11.93 -4.47 -17.91
CA GLY A 530 -12.47 -3.84 -19.12
C GLY A 530 -12.27 -4.65 -20.40
N PHE A 531 -12.64 -4.08 -21.54
CA PHE A 531 -12.35 -4.67 -22.85
C PHE A 531 -10.84 -4.68 -23.11
N VAL A 532 -10.31 -5.88 -23.34
CA VAL A 532 -8.86 -6.10 -23.37
C VAL A 532 -8.26 -5.69 -24.71
N TYR A 533 -7.08 -5.09 -24.65
CA TYR A 533 -6.19 -4.89 -25.79
C TYR A 533 -4.72 -5.07 -25.36
N GLY A 534 -3.81 -5.16 -26.33
CA GLY A 534 -2.38 -5.30 -26.08
C GLY A 534 -1.74 -6.42 -26.91
N PRO A 535 -0.42 -6.58 -26.83
CA PRO A 535 0.32 -7.62 -27.53
C PRO A 535 -0.28 -9.02 -27.40
N TYR A 536 -0.33 -9.74 -28.53
CA TYR A 536 -0.77 -11.15 -28.62
C TYR A 536 -2.22 -11.42 -28.17
N ILE A 537 -3.04 -10.38 -28.01
CA ILE A 537 -4.49 -10.51 -27.80
C ILE A 537 -5.18 -10.58 -29.17
N ASN A 538 -5.51 -11.78 -29.65
CA ASN A 538 -6.11 -12.01 -30.97
C ASN A 538 -7.64 -12.19 -30.94
N TRP A 539 -8.29 -11.84 -29.83
CA TRP A 539 -9.72 -12.08 -29.62
C TRP A 539 -10.36 -10.83 -29.03
N GLY A 540 -11.69 -10.82 -29.07
CA GLY A 540 -12.49 -9.77 -28.46
C GLY A 540 -12.56 -8.50 -29.29
N TYR A 541 -13.39 -7.60 -28.79
CA TYR A 541 -13.89 -6.44 -29.50
C TYR A 541 -12.77 -5.52 -30.06
N ILE A 542 -11.72 -5.24 -29.27
CA ILE A 542 -10.65 -4.31 -29.70
C ILE A 542 -9.76 -4.91 -30.79
N ALA A 543 -9.42 -6.20 -30.70
CA ALA A 543 -8.62 -6.89 -31.71
C ALA A 543 -9.34 -6.93 -33.07
N SER A 544 -10.65 -7.22 -33.06
CA SER A 544 -11.50 -7.15 -34.25
C SER A 544 -11.56 -5.72 -34.80
N ALA A 545 -11.74 -4.70 -33.95
CA ALA A 545 -11.78 -3.31 -34.39
C ALA A 545 -10.48 -2.86 -35.07
N ILE A 546 -9.30 -3.23 -34.53
CA ILE A 546 -8.00 -2.94 -35.16
C ILE A 546 -7.89 -3.64 -36.53
N THR A 547 -8.26 -4.92 -36.60
CA THR A 547 -8.16 -5.71 -37.84
C THR A 547 -9.08 -5.15 -38.92
N VAL A 548 -10.35 -4.89 -38.59
CA VAL A 548 -11.33 -4.34 -39.55
C VAL A 548 -10.95 -2.91 -39.96
N ALA A 549 -10.52 -2.06 -39.03
CA ALA A 549 -10.07 -0.71 -39.38
C ALA A 549 -8.89 -0.71 -40.36
N SER A 550 -7.99 -1.69 -40.26
CA SER A 550 -6.88 -1.85 -41.21
C SER A 550 -7.36 -2.14 -42.63
N VAL A 551 -8.40 -2.96 -42.78
CA VAL A 551 -9.01 -3.28 -44.07
C VAL A 551 -9.66 -2.04 -44.69
N TYR A 552 -10.42 -1.29 -43.89
CA TYR A 552 -11.04 -0.05 -44.37
C TYR A 552 -10.00 1.04 -44.72
N GLY A 553 -8.89 1.10 -43.99
CA GLY A 553 -7.73 1.92 -44.34
C GLY A 553 -7.14 1.52 -45.71
N HIS A 554 -6.91 0.23 -45.92
CA HIS A 554 -6.42 -0.31 -47.19
C HIS A 554 -7.36 -0.01 -48.36
N MET A 555 -8.68 -0.19 -48.16
CA MET A 555 -9.71 0.09 -49.16
C MET A 555 -9.96 1.60 -49.38
N LYS A 556 -9.38 2.47 -48.54
CA LYS A 556 -9.63 3.92 -48.52
C LYS A 556 -11.11 4.27 -48.38
N LYS A 557 -11.82 3.55 -47.51
CA LYS A 557 -13.25 3.73 -47.22
C LYS A 557 -13.48 3.96 -45.73
N PRO A 558 -14.50 4.73 -45.33
CA PRO A 558 -14.86 4.86 -43.92
C PRO A 558 -15.30 3.51 -43.36
N MET A 559 -14.84 3.20 -42.15
CA MET A 559 -15.33 2.05 -41.39
C MET A 559 -16.66 2.43 -40.74
N LYS A 560 -17.71 1.65 -41.02
CA LYS A 560 -19.05 1.88 -40.47
C LYS A 560 -19.40 0.87 -39.39
N TRP A 561 -20.04 1.34 -38.32
CA TRP A 561 -20.63 0.51 -37.28
C TRP A 561 -22.02 1.00 -36.90
N SER A 562 -22.77 0.16 -36.17
CA SER A 562 -24.01 0.53 -35.48
C SER A 562 -23.84 1.82 -34.64
N PRO A 563 -24.81 2.76 -34.68
CA PRO A 563 -24.77 3.98 -33.88
C PRO A 563 -24.64 3.74 -32.38
N GLY A 564 -23.70 4.45 -31.75
CA GLY A 564 -23.62 4.52 -30.29
C GLY A 564 -22.37 5.21 -29.76
N LYS A 565 -22.53 6.15 -28.82
CA LYS A 565 -21.42 6.68 -27.99
C LYS A 565 -21.40 5.97 -26.63
N ASN A 566 -21.72 4.69 -26.63
CA ASN A 566 -21.82 3.95 -25.39
C ASN A 566 -20.42 3.80 -24.78
N PRO A 567 -20.28 3.92 -23.45
CA PRO A 567 -19.06 3.55 -22.76
C PRO A 567 -18.59 2.14 -23.13
N THR A 568 -17.30 2.01 -23.37
CA THR A 568 -16.60 0.79 -23.80
C THR A 568 -15.24 0.79 -23.13
N HIS A 569 -15.22 0.90 -21.80
CA HIS A 569 -13.98 1.04 -21.04
C HIS A 569 -13.01 -0.11 -21.33
N THR A 570 -11.77 0.24 -21.65
CA THR A 570 -10.72 -0.66 -22.11
C THR A 570 -9.70 -0.93 -21.00
N ILE A 571 -8.85 -1.94 -21.20
CA ILE A 571 -7.69 -2.17 -20.34
C ILE A 571 -6.58 -2.89 -21.12
N HIS A 572 -5.34 -2.50 -20.88
CA HIS A 572 -4.18 -3.12 -21.51
C HIS A 572 -3.81 -4.45 -20.82
N ALA A 573 -3.41 -5.47 -21.59
CA ALA A 573 -3.04 -6.79 -21.07
C ALA A 573 -1.91 -6.75 -20.02
N ALA A 574 -0.94 -5.84 -20.17
CA ALA A 574 0.12 -5.63 -19.18
C ALA A 574 -0.41 -5.08 -17.83
N ASP A 575 -1.47 -4.28 -17.86
CA ASP A 575 -2.10 -3.78 -16.64
C ASP A 575 -3.04 -4.80 -16.01
N ILE A 576 -3.67 -5.68 -16.80
CA ILE A 576 -4.33 -6.88 -16.24
C ILE A 576 -3.32 -7.73 -15.47
N ALA A 577 -2.16 -8.03 -16.07
CA ALA A 577 -1.09 -8.79 -15.43
C ALA A 577 -0.61 -8.12 -14.13
N GLY A 578 -0.34 -6.81 -14.18
CA GLY A 578 0.09 -6.06 -13.00
C GLY A 578 -0.98 -5.96 -11.92
N GLY A 579 -2.24 -5.79 -12.32
CA GLY A 579 -3.37 -5.71 -11.39
C GLY A 579 -3.66 -7.03 -10.70
N LEU A 580 -3.54 -8.15 -11.42
CA LEU A 580 -3.61 -9.49 -10.83
C LEU A 580 -2.53 -9.68 -9.77
N TRP A 581 -1.29 -9.36 -10.10
CA TRP A 581 -0.18 -9.43 -9.16
C TRP A 581 -0.39 -8.56 -7.93
N ALA A 582 -0.88 -7.32 -8.11
CA ALA A 582 -1.21 -6.42 -7.01
C ALA A 582 -2.33 -6.98 -6.11
N CYS A 583 -3.38 -7.57 -6.67
CA CYS A 583 -4.42 -8.27 -5.90
C CYS A 583 -3.82 -9.42 -5.07
N ALA A 584 -2.90 -10.19 -5.65
CA ALA A 584 -2.26 -11.29 -4.94
C ALA A 584 -1.42 -10.80 -3.75
N GLN A 585 -0.59 -9.79 -3.97
CA GLN A 585 0.25 -9.17 -2.94
C GLN A 585 -0.57 -8.47 -1.84
N TRP A 586 -1.72 -7.88 -2.20
CA TRP A 586 -2.61 -7.23 -1.25
C TRP A 586 -3.33 -8.23 -0.36
N MET A 587 -3.88 -9.31 -0.92
CA MET A 587 -4.63 -10.32 -0.16
C MET A 587 -3.74 -11.17 0.75
N ALA A 588 -2.55 -11.58 0.27
CA ALA A 588 -1.69 -12.54 0.95
C ALA A 588 -1.34 -12.20 2.42
N PRO A 589 -1.00 -10.95 2.79
CA PRO A 589 -0.75 -10.59 4.19
C PRO A 589 -2.01 -10.36 5.03
N LEU A 590 -3.16 -10.06 4.41
CA LEU A 590 -4.43 -9.73 5.10
C LEU A 590 -5.24 -10.99 5.45
N GLY A 591 -5.32 -11.92 4.50
CA GLY A 591 -6.29 -13.02 4.52
C GLY A 591 -7.74 -12.55 4.29
N ARG A 592 -8.64 -13.52 4.08
CA ARG A 592 -10.02 -13.26 3.62
C ARG A 592 -10.82 -12.30 4.50
N LYS A 593 -10.79 -12.49 5.82
CA LYS A 593 -11.65 -11.74 6.75
C LYS A 593 -11.34 -10.23 6.78
N GLU A 594 -10.07 -9.88 6.81
CA GLU A 594 -9.64 -8.46 6.80
C GLU A 594 -9.88 -7.85 5.42
N ALA A 595 -9.55 -8.60 4.36
CA ALA A 595 -9.82 -8.18 2.98
C ALA A 595 -11.31 -7.90 2.71
N ASP A 596 -12.22 -8.73 3.23
CA ASP A 596 -13.68 -8.51 3.15
C ASP A 596 -14.10 -7.21 3.86
N THR A 597 -13.43 -6.84 4.95
CA THR A 597 -13.73 -5.60 5.68
C THR A 597 -13.28 -4.37 4.89
N LEU A 598 -12.13 -4.46 4.22
CA LEU A 598 -11.51 -3.33 3.50
C LEU A 598 -12.13 -3.12 2.11
N ALA A 599 -12.46 -4.21 1.41
CA ALA A 599 -12.87 -4.14 0.01
C ALA A 599 -13.99 -5.12 -0.37
N GLY A 600 -14.62 -5.79 0.60
CA GLY A 600 -15.68 -6.75 0.35
C GLY A 600 -16.95 -6.11 -0.22
N GLU A 601 -17.46 -6.66 -1.31
CA GLU A 601 -18.74 -6.27 -1.90
C GLU A 601 -19.70 -7.44 -1.99
N GLN A 602 -20.99 -7.14 -1.99
CA GLN A 602 -22.02 -8.16 -2.16
C GLN A 602 -22.06 -8.65 -3.60
N ILE A 603 -21.98 -9.97 -3.78
CA ILE A 603 -22.14 -10.61 -5.08
C ILE A 603 -23.62 -10.99 -5.28
N ILE A 604 -24.32 -10.19 -6.08
CA ILE A 604 -25.79 -10.25 -6.24
C ILE A 604 -26.19 -11.46 -7.10
N PHE A 605 -27.32 -12.08 -6.77
CA PHE A 605 -27.84 -13.21 -7.55
C PHE A 605 -28.55 -12.72 -8.82
N HIS A 606 -28.22 -13.29 -9.98
CA HIS A 606 -28.80 -12.88 -11.27
C HIS A 606 -29.43 -14.00 -12.08
N ASN A 607 -29.33 -15.26 -11.63
CA ASN A 607 -29.76 -16.42 -12.40
C ASN A 607 -31.23 -16.80 -12.14
N ASP A 608 -31.74 -17.79 -12.88
CA ASP A 608 -32.97 -18.49 -12.56
C ASP A 608 -32.76 -19.39 -11.34
N LYS A 609 -33.63 -19.26 -10.33
CA LYS A 609 -33.53 -20.02 -9.08
C LYS A 609 -33.60 -21.53 -9.29
N SER A 610 -34.44 -22.00 -10.22
CA SER A 610 -34.59 -23.42 -10.53
C SER A 610 -33.31 -23.98 -11.14
N LYS A 611 -32.76 -23.30 -12.14
CA LYS A 611 -31.51 -23.68 -12.80
C LYS A 611 -30.32 -23.67 -11.84
N ALA A 612 -30.17 -22.62 -11.04
CA ALA A 612 -29.07 -22.52 -10.08
C ALA A 612 -29.12 -23.65 -9.03
N SER A 613 -30.33 -24.06 -8.60
CA SER A 613 -30.50 -25.13 -7.61
C SER A 613 -30.13 -26.53 -8.11
N GLU A 614 -30.10 -26.75 -9.42
CA GLU A 614 -29.68 -28.02 -10.03
C GLU A 614 -28.15 -28.17 -10.09
N VAL A 615 -27.40 -27.07 -9.89
CA VAL A 615 -25.94 -27.07 -9.96
C VAL A 615 -25.33 -27.42 -8.60
N GLU A 616 -24.55 -28.50 -8.58
CA GLU A 616 -23.91 -28.98 -7.36
C GLU A 616 -23.04 -27.90 -6.69
N GLY A 617 -23.27 -27.66 -5.40
CA GLY A 617 -22.48 -26.72 -4.60
C GLY A 617 -22.78 -25.24 -4.86
N MET A 618 -23.79 -24.93 -5.67
CA MET A 618 -24.25 -23.55 -5.86
C MET A 618 -24.88 -23.02 -4.55
N PRO A 619 -24.49 -21.81 -4.08
CA PRO A 619 -25.10 -21.21 -2.91
C PRO A 619 -26.58 -20.86 -3.15
N ALA A 620 -27.37 -20.87 -2.07
CA ALA A 620 -28.78 -20.48 -2.14
C ALA A 620 -28.92 -19.05 -2.72
N PRO A 621 -29.95 -18.79 -3.56
CA PRO A 621 -30.14 -17.47 -4.19
C PRO A 621 -30.18 -16.29 -3.21
N ASP A 622 -30.74 -16.50 -2.02
CA ASP A 622 -30.89 -15.51 -0.95
C ASP A 622 -29.67 -15.41 -0.02
N LYS A 623 -28.68 -16.30 -0.15
CA LYS A 623 -27.44 -16.23 0.64
C LYS A 623 -26.68 -14.94 0.27
N LYS A 624 -26.46 -14.09 1.27
CA LYS A 624 -25.61 -12.90 1.14
C LYS A 624 -24.15 -13.32 1.13
N LEU A 625 -23.48 -13.09 0.03
CA LEU A 625 -22.08 -13.47 -0.20
C LEU A 625 -21.26 -12.20 -0.40
N ILE A 626 -20.18 -12.08 0.37
CA ILE A 626 -19.25 -10.96 0.31
C ILE A 626 -17.89 -11.48 -0.14
N ALA A 627 -17.24 -10.79 -1.06
CA ALA A 627 -15.82 -11.01 -1.37
C ALA A 627 -15.17 -9.71 -1.84
N PRO A 628 -13.84 -9.55 -1.72
CA PRO A 628 -13.13 -8.42 -2.29
C PRO A 628 -13.33 -8.40 -3.80
N LEU A 629 -13.92 -7.31 -4.28
CA LEU A 629 -14.27 -7.11 -5.67
C LEU A 629 -13.70 -5.78 -6.14
N PHE A 630 -12.95 -5.86 -7.24
CA PHE A 630 -12.32 -4.72 -7.88
C PHE A 630 -12.65 -4.68 -9.37
N ASN A 631 -12.83 -3.48 -9.88
CA ASN A 631 -12.86 -3.18 -11.30
C ASN A 631 -11.49 -2.67 -11.76
N LEU A 632 -11.05 -3.10 -12.93
CA LEU A 632 -9.82 -2.62 -13.57
C LEU A 632 -10.07 -2.23 -15.02
N VAL A 633 -10.00 -0.93 -15.27
CA VAL A 633 -10.06 -0.27 -16.57
C VAL A 633 -8.93 0.75 -16.67
N ASP A 634 -8.64 1.20 -17.88
CA ASP A 634 -7.72 2.30 -18.12
C ASP A 634 -8.42 3.68 -17.95
N ASP A 635 -7.65 4.76 -17.99
CA ASP A 635 -8.13 6.13 -17.73
C ASP A 635 -8.74 6.79 -18.97
N SER A 636 -8.89 6.06 -20.08
CA SER A 636 -9.34 6.63 -21.35
C SER A 636 -10.80 7.07 -21.34
N ASN A 637 -11.63 6.54 -20.42
CA ASN A 637 -13.08 6.66 -20.46
C ASN A 637 -13.64 6.36 -21.86
N SER A 638 -13.10 5.30 -22.48
CA SER A 638 -13.33 4.98 -23.88
C SER A 638 -14.82 4.69 -24.17
N THR A 639 -15.23 5.04 -25.38
CA THR A 639 -16.55 4.77 -25.95
C THR A 639 -16.40 4.06 -27.29
N LEU A 640 -17.46 3.41 -27.79
CA LEU A 640 -17.49 2.85 -29.16
C LEU A 640 -16.96 3.86 -30.20
N LEU A 641 -17.39 5.13 -30.10
CA LEU A 641 -16.93 6.19 -30.98
C LEU A 641 -15.42 6.48 -30.83
N SER A 642 -14.93 6.66 -29.60
CA SER A 642 -13.53 7.03 -29.40
C SER A 642 -12.58 5.89 -29.76
N VAL A 643 -12.94 4.64 -29.44
CA VAL A 643 -12.19 3.44 -29.87
C VAL A 643 -12.13 3.39 -31.40
N GLY A 644 -13.29 3.49 -32.05
CA GLY A 644 -13.41 3.48 -33.51
C GLY A 644 -12.58 4.58 -34.17
N GLN A 645 -12.63 5.81 -33.65
CA GLN A 645 -11.83 6.93 -34.13
C GLN A 645 -10.32 6.70 -33.94
N THR A 646 -9.90 6.20 -32.79
CA THR A 646 -8.48 5.93 -32.51
C THR A 646 -7.91 4.89 -33.48
N VAL A 647 -8.61 3.77 -33.71
CA VAL A 647 -8.12 2.73 -34.63
C VAL A 647 -8.21 3.15 -36.10
N THR A 648 -9.28 3.82 -36.53
CA THR A 648 -9.43 4.23 -37.93
C THR A 648 -8.44 5.33 -38.32
N SER A 649 -8.25 6.33 -37.45
CA SER A 649 -7.27 7.40 -37.70
C SER A 649 -5.83 6.88 -37.75
N PHE A 650 -5.51 5.82 -37.01
CA PHE A 650 -4.21 5.15 -37.10
C PHE A 650 -3.94 4.60 -38.51
N PHE A 651 -4.97 4.06 -39.18
CA PHE A 651 -4.88 3.55 -40.55
C PHE A 651 -5.22 4.57 -41.63
N GLY A 652 -5.31 5.86 -41.29
CA GLY A 652 -5.59 6.92 -42.26
C GLY A 652 -7.01 6.88 -42.85
N THR A 653 -7.97 6.27 -42.15
CA THR A 653 -9.39 6.28 -42.50
C THR A 653 -10.24 6.93 -41.41
N SER A 654 -11.56 7.00 -41.61
CA SER A 654 -12.54 7.59 -40.67
C SER A 654 -13.49 6.53 -40.13
N PHE A 655 -14.02 6.83 -38.94
CA PHE A 655 -15.09 6.06 -38.31
C PHE A 655 -16.44 6.76 -38.49
N GLU A 656 -17.42 6.03 -38.99
CA GLU A 656 -18.78 6.51 -39.24
C GLU A 656 -19.81 5.58 -38.60
N PHE A 657 -21.00 6.11 -38.32
CA PHE A 657 -22.14 5.29 -37.95
C PHE A 657 -23.03 5.01 -39.15
N PHE A 658 -23.66 3.84 -39.19
CA PHE A 658 -24.76 3.59 -40.12
C PHE A 658 -25.85 4.66 -39.92
N ASN A 659 -26.39 5.19 -41.02
CA ASN A 659 -27.50 6.14 -40.95
C ASN A 659 -28.82 5.41 -40.59
N LEU A 660 -29.91 6.17 -40.37
CA LEU A 660 -31.19 5.61 -39.93
C LEU A 660 -31.76 4.57 -40.92
N ILE A 661 -31.59 4.80 -42.22
CA ILE A 661 -32.09 3.92 -43.27
C ILE A 661 -31.24 2.64 -43.32
N GLU A 662 -29.92 2.77 -43.32
CA GLU A 662 -28.96 1.66 -43.28
C GLU A 662 -29.22 0.75 -42.06
N ASN A 663 -29.41 1.32 -40.87
CA ASN A 663 -29.74 0.54 -39.66
C ASN A 663 -31.10 -0.18 -39.75
N THR A 664 -32.10 0.47 -40.36
CA THR A 664 -33.43 -0.13 -40.51
C THR A 664 -33.38 -1.31 -41.47
N VAL A 665 -32.63 -1.18 -42.56
CA VAL A 665 -32.38 -2.27 -43.53
C VAL A 665 -31.62 -3.43 -42.87
N LEU A 666 -30.54 -3.15 -42.14
CA LEU A 666 -29.77 -4.16 -41.42
C LEU A 666 -30.62 -4.95 -40.40
N LYS A 667 -31.54 -4.30 -39.69
CA LYS A 667 -32.43 -4.97 -38.73
C LYS A 667 -33.49 -5.88 -39.37
N LEU A 668 -33.82 -5.66 -40.64
CA LEU A 668 -34.85 -6.42 -41.36
C LEU A 668 -34.28 -7.64 -42.09
N LYS A 669 -32.96 -7.76 -42.18
CA LYS A 669 -32.27 -8.86 -42.84
C LYS A 669 -31.90 -9.94 -41.84
N SER A 670 -32.21 -11.19 -42.15
CA SER A 670 -31.81 -12.36 -41.34
C SER A 670 -30.31 -12.68 -41.44
N ASP A 671 -29.64 -12.16 -42.48
CA ASP A 671 -28.24 -12.39 -42.87
C ASP A 671 -27.35 -11.13 -42.71
N ALA A 672 -27.81 -10.12 -41.96
CA ALA A 672 -27.12 -8.84 -41.83
C ALA A 672 -25.66 -8.95 -41.34
N VAL A 673 -25.37 -9.94 -40.49
CA VAL A 673 -24.00 -10.23 -40.02
C VAL A 673 -23.12 -10.70 -41.19
N GLU A 674 -23.64 -11.55 -42.07
CA GLU A 674 -22.89 -12.06 -43.22
C GLU A 674 -22.59 -10.95 -44.23
N GLU A 675 -23.57 -10.08 -44.52
CA GLU A 675 -23.41 -8.94 -45.44
C GLU A 675 -22.42 -7.89 -44.92
N ILE A 676 -22.43 -7.60 -43.62
CA ILE A 676 -21.43 -6.72 -42.99
C ILE A 676 -20.04 -7.35 -43.14
N ASN A 677 -19.90 -8.65 -42.88
CA ASN A 677 -18.63 -9.36 -42.96
C ASN A 677 -18.10 -9.52 -44.39
N GLU A 678 -18.96 -9.64 -45.40
CA GLU A 678 -18.57 -9.82 -46.80
C GLU A 678 -17.57 -8.74 -47.28
N HIS A 679 -17.75 -7.50 -46.79
CA HIS A 679 -16.94 -6.36 -47.20
C HIS A 679 -15.51 -6.40 -46.66
N HIS A 680 -15.33 -6.63 -45.35
CA HIS A 680 -14.00 -6.57 -44.73
C HIS A 680 -13.29 -7.93 -44.65
N VAL A 681 -14.02 -9.06 -44.66
CA VAL A 681 -13.38 -10.39 -44.72
C VAL A 681 -12.71 -10.60 -46.08
N GLY A 682 -13.35 -10.19 -47.18
CA GLY A 682 -12.76 -10.24 -48.51
C GLY A 682 -11.49 -9.38 -48.62
N GLY A 683 -11.56 -8.13 -48.14
CA GLY A 683 -10.39 -7.24 -48.12
C GLY A 683 -9.25 -7.75 -47.22
N TRP A 684 -9.57 -8.38 -46.09
CA TRP A 684 -8.56 -9.03 -45.25
C TRP A 684 -7.84 -10.17 -45.98
N ILE A 685 -8.58 -11.03 -46.69
CA ILE A 685 -8.02 -12.13 -47.50
C ILE A 685 -7.09 -11.58 -48.60
N GLU A 686 -7.48 -10.49 -49.25
CA GLU A 686 -6.63 -9.81 -50.23
C GLU A 686 -5.33 -9.30 -49.59
N MET A 687 -5.41 -8.63 -48.43
CA MET A 687 -4.25 -8.08 -47.73
C MET A 687 -3.26 -9.17 -47.29
N ILE A 688 -3.72 -10.29 -46.73
CA ILE A 688 -2.83 -11.39 -46.31
C ILE A 688 -2.20 -12.11 -47.52
N THR A 689 -2.91 -12.19 -48.65
CA THR A 689 -2.43 -12.85 -49.88
C THR A 689 -1.40 -11.99 -50.61
N THR A 690 -1.59 -10.67 -50.61
CA THR A 690 -0.72 -9.69 -51.29
C THR A 690 0.40 -9.15 -50.41
N SER A 691 0.41 -9.48 -49.12
CA SER A 691 1.49 -9.20 -48.19
C SER A 691 2.84 -9.69 -48.73
N SER A 692 3.93 -9.02 -48.36
CA SER A 692 5.31 -9.40 -48.68
C SER A 692 6.10 -9.72 -47.40
N PRO A 693 6.34 -11.01 -47.08
CA PRO A 693 5.86 -12.21 -47.78
C PRO A 693 4.35 -12.48 -47.57
N PRO A 694 3.72 -13.33 -48.40
CA PRO A 694 2.32 -13.75 -48.20
C PRO A 694 2.14 -14.49 -46.88
N ILE A 695 0.98 -14.32 -46.24
CA ILE A 695 0.67 -14.90 -44.93
C ILE A 695 -0.30 -16.07 -45.12
N PRO A 696 0.18 -17.33 -45.14
CA PRO A 696 -0.67 -18.48 -45.44
C PRO A 696 -1.64 -18.82 -44.30
N ASN A 697 -1.28 -18.47 -43.04
CA ASN A 697 -2.11 -18.67 -41.86
C ASN A 697 -1.90 -17.51 -40.90
N THR A 698 -2.98 -16.97 -40.35
CA THR A 698 -2.93 -15.92 -39.31
C THR A 698 -3.93 -16.25 -38.20
N PRO A 699 -3.59 -16.00 -36.92
CA PRO A 699 -4.51 -16.13 -35.79
C PRO A 699 -5.53 -14.97 -35.72
N LEU A 700 -5.39 -13.97 -36.60
CA LEU A 700 -6.23 -12.78 -36.66
C LEU A 700 -7.39 -12.99 -37.64
N SER A 701 -8.52 -12.38 -37.32
CA SER A 701 -9.70 -12.43 -38.16
C SER A 701 -10.31 -11.05 -38.28
N ALA A 702 -10.64 -10.66 -39.51
CA ALA A 702 -11.54 -9.53 -39.74
C ALA A 702 -13.00 -9.91 -39.51
N TYR A 703 -13.33 -11.19 -39.30
CA TYR A 703 -14.70 -11.60 -39.02
C TYR A 703 -15.19 -11.03 -37.67
N MET A 704 -16.40 -10.49 -37.68
CA MET A 704 -17.11 -10.00 -36.52
C MET A 704 -18.36 -10.84 -36.32
N ASP A 705 -18.43 -11.55 -35.21
CA ASP A 705 -19.61 -12.33 -34.84
C ASP A 705 -20.77 -11.41 -34.40
N THR A 706 -21.93 -12.01 -34.16
CA THR A 706 -23.13 -11.30 -33.68
C THR A 706 -22.82 -10.51 -32.41
N TYR A 707 -22.06 -11.08 -31.49
CA TYR A 707 -21.68 -10.41 -30.25
C TYR A 707 -20.88 -9.14 -30.54
N ALA A 708 -19.84 -9.19 -31.39
CA ALA A 708 -19.05 -8.01 -31.73
C ALA A 708 -19.90 -6.88 -32.34
N LEU A 709 -20.93 -7.21 -33.12
CA LEU A 709 -21.80 -6.22 -33.78
C LEU A 709 -22.93 -5.67 -32.87
N GLU A 710 -23.22 -6.35 -31.76
CA GLU A 710 -24.21 -5.92 -30.79
C GLU A 710 -23.78 -4.70 -29.98
N LYS A 711 -24.76 -4.05 -29.34
CA LYS A 711 -24.53 -2.90 -28.49
C LYS A 711 -23.96 -3.34 -27.14
N HIS A 712 -22.73 -2.93 -26.84
CA HIS A 712 -22.12 -3.09 -25.51
C HIS A 712 -22.08 -1.79 -24.73
N VAL A 713 -22.25 -1.89 -23.41
CA VAL A 713 -22.13 -0.76 -22.48
C VAL A 713 -21.34 -1.22 -21.25
N LEU A 714 -20.12 -0.70 -21.12
CA LEU A 714 -19.25 -0.98 -19.98
C LEU A 714 -18.58 0.30 -19.52
N ALA A 715 -18.99 0.81 -18.36
CA ALA A 715 -18.47 2.04 -17.77
C ALA A 715 -17.95 1.82 -16.34
N PHE A 716 -17.03 0.89 -16.10
CA PHE A 716 -16.51 0.68 -14.75
C PHE A 716 -15.63 1.83 -14.25
N SER A 717 -15.67 2.09 -12.94
CA SER A 717 -14.66 2.89 -12.22
C SER A 717 -13.60 1.96 -11.64
N ASN A 718 -12.31 2.28 -11.80
CA ASN A 718 -11.18 1.56 -11.21
C ASN A 718 -10.65 2.22 -9.91
N GLN A 719 -11.31 3.28 -9.42
CA GLN A 719 -10.79 4.12 -8.33
C GLN A 719 -10.52 3.31 -7.06
N LYS A 720 -11.46 2.46 -6.64
CA LYS A 720 -11.32 1.60 -5.47
C LYS A 720 -10.09 0.70 -5.58
N PHE A 721 -9.87 0.09 -6.75
CA PHE A 721 -8.71 -0.75 -6.99
C PHE A 721 -7.40 0.02 -6.82
N LEU A 722 -7.28 1.21 -7.42
CA LEU A 722 -6.07 2.03 -7.34
C LEU A 722 -5.79 2.52 -5.91
N GLU A 723 -6.83 2.94 -5.18
CA GLU A 723 -6.71 3.41 -3.79
C GLU A 723 -6.32 2.29 -2.82
N VAL A 724 -6.94 1.12 -2.96
CA VAL A 724 -6.73 -0.01 -2.03
C VAL A 724 -5.41 -0.73 -2.29
N THR A 725 -5.01 -0.89 -3.56
CA THR A 725 -3.80 -1.64 -3.92
C THR A 725 -2.57 -0.74 -4.12
N GLY A 726 -2.76 0.57 -4.33
CA GLY A 726 -1.69 1.49 -4.70
C GLY A 726 -1.12 1.27 -6.11
N TYR A 727 -1.75 0.43 -6.94
CA TYR A 727 -1.29 0.13 -8.29
C TYR A 727 -1.29 1.38 -9.17
N LYS A 728 -0.29 1.50 -10.05
CA LYS A 728 -0.21 2.56 -11.07
C LYS A 728 -0.27 1.92 -12.45
N LEU A 729 -1.22 2.37 -13.27
CA LEU A 729 -1.37 1.90 -14.64
C LEU A 729 -0.09 2.19 -15.44
N LYS A 730 0.42 1.17 -16.14
CA LYS A 730 1.57 1.25 -17.04
C LYS A 730 1.15 1.79 -18.41
N LYS A 731 -0.06 1.45 -18.84
CA LYS A 731 -0.66 1.83 -20.12
C LYS A 731 -2.04 2.44 -19.85
N PRO A 732 -2.09 3.70 -19.36
CA PRO A 732 -3.33 4.30 -18.87
C PRO A 732 -4.34 4.63 -19.98
N GLN A 733 -4.00 4.48 -21.27
CA GLN A 733 -4.88 4.87 -22.36
C GLN A 733 -4.70 4.00 -23.61
N LEU A 734 -5.82 3.66 -24.26
CA LEU A 734 -5.84 3.21 -25.65
C LEU A 734 -5.58 4.42 -26.57
N ASN A 735 -4.46 4.40 -27.29
CA ASN A 735 -4.04 5.47 -28.17
C ASN A 735 -3.21 4.91 -29.35
N HIS A 736 -2.70 5.77 -30.23
CA HIS A 736 -1.92 5.33 -31.39
C HIS A 736 -0.64 4.58 -31.02
N GLU A 737 0.01 4.93 -29.91
CA GLU A 737 1.24 4.24 -29.47
C GLU A 737 0.94 2.81 -29.04
N THR A 738 -0.14 2.60 -28.26
CA THR A 738 -0.53 1.26 -27.83
C THR A 738 -1.11 0.43 -28.97
N VAL A 739 -1.83 1.04 -29.92
CA VAL A 739 -2.24 0.36 -31.17
C VAL A 739 -1.02 -0.06 -32.00
N LYS A 740 -0.02 0.83 -32.13
CA LYS A 740 1.23 0.53 -32.82
C LYS A 740 1.95 -0.65 -32.17
N GLU A 741 2.05 -0.67 -30.84
CA GLU A 741 2.67 -1.76 -30.08
C GLU A 741 2.03 -3.12 -30.40
N VAL A 742 0.70 -3.21 -30.43
CA VAL A 742 0.00 -4.46 -30.80
C VAL A 742 0.37 -4.90 -32.22
N ILE A 743 0.31 -3.97 -33.17
CA ILE A 743 0.57 -4.26 -34.59
C ILE A 743 2.02 -4.65 -34.82
N ASP A 744 2.97 -3.96 -34.19
CA ASP A 744 4.40 -4.29 -34.28
C ASP A 744 4.64 -5.73 -33.83
N LYS A 745 3.99 -6.18 -32.73
CA LYS A 745 4.10 -7.56 -32.26
C LYS A 745 3.51 -8.58 -33.22
N TRP A 746 2.38 -8.28 -33.87
CA TRP A 746 1.84 -9.15 -34.91
C TRP A 746 2.69 -9.17 -36.19
N LYS A 747 3.37 -8.07 -36.52
CA LYS A 747 4.34 -8.00 -37.62
C LYS A 747 5.59 -8.83 -37.30
N GLU A 748 6.12 -8.73 -36.09
CA GLU A 748 7.27 -9.51 -35.62
C GLU A 748 7.06 -11.02 -35.74
N GLU A 749 5.82 -11.51 -35.54
CA GLU A 749 5.47 -12.93 -35.69
C GLU A 749 5.03 -13.34 -37.11
N GLY A 750 4.93 -12.39 -38.05
CA GLY A 750 4.49 -12.65 -39.42
C GLY A 750 2.98 -12.90 -39.57
N SER A 751 2.17 -12.51 -38.58
CA SER A 751 0.70 -12.66 -38.59
C SER A 751 -0.03 -11.45 -39.16
N TRP A 752 0.67 -10.33 -39.36
CA TRP A 752 0.10 -9.06 -39.83
C TRP A 752 0.56 -8.71 -41.25
N PRO A 753 -0.35 -8.31 -42.16
CA PRO A 753 0.00 -7.93 -43.53
C PRO A 753 1.07 -6.84 -43.64
N MET A 754 2.08 -7.09 -44.47
CA MET A 754 3.13 -6.14 -44.84
C MET A 754 2.91 -5.73 -46.29
N LEU A 755 2.20 -4.61 -46.49
CA LEU A 755 1.85 -4.08 -47.80
C LEU A 755 2.84 -2.98 -48.19
N ASP A 756 3.30 -2.98 -49.45
CA ASP A 756 4.11 -1.89 -49.98
C ASP A 756 3.27 -0.59 -50.01
N ALA A 757 3.85 0.50 -49.49
CA ALA A 757 3.17 1.80 -49.31
C ALA A 757 2.88 2.53 -50.63
#